data_AF-A0A212KLE8-F1
#
_entry.id   AF-A0A212KLE8-F1
#
_cell.length_a   1.000
_cell.length_b   1.000
_cell.length_c   1.000
_cell.angle_alpha   90.00
_cell.angle_beta   90.00
_cell.angle_gamma   90.00
#
_symmetry.space_group_name_H-M   'P 1'
#
loop_
_entity.id
_entity.type
_entity.pdbx_description
1 polymer ?
#
loop_
_entity_poly.entity_id
_entity_poly.type
_entity_poly.pdbx_seq_one_letter_code
_entity_poly.pdbx_strand_id
1 'polypeptide(L)'
;MNSFFITTPIYYVNAKPHLGHAYTTVVADAMARYHKLIGEDTMFLTGTDEHGDKIVQAAEKQGQTPKEFVDDISARFRALWPKLDVANDRFVRTTDPEHISAVQAFLQKVYDAGDIYFGEFGGHYCYGCERFYTEKELENGLCPQHLTKPEFISEKNYFFRMSKYLPWLKEHIEANPSFIRPERYRSEVLAMLESGALEDLCISRPKSRLTWGIELPFDKDYVCYVWFDALLNYISALNWPEGEDFKKFWPGEHLVAKDILKPHAVFWPTMLKSAGLPLYEHLNVHGYWLVRDTKMSKSLGNVVEPSDMAQRFGPDAFRYFLLREMHFGSDASFSEDALVGRINADLANDLGNLFSRVLSMTAKYFGSHVPMPKALQEDDKAIADLCANSMRNFVQLFGNVQFAQGLESLWELVRALNKYVDTQAPWTLYKQGNMERLATVMYVMLAAMRKTALCLWPVMPVASGKMLAQLGQPVQEGQPPVANVEDEIAHFEGLEPGIQVAEGSNLFPRIEVKKEGADSKEPKAQKKDKQAEKPQEKAAPKQAAAEQGGADAPAVKPNVEFDQFKALDLRVGTVKVAEKHPNADRILRLEIDFGEGELRQILSGLAEHYAPEDLVGKRVCAVLNLAPRKIRGLVSHGMVLTAGTDSALGLLAVDRDVPDGSEIA
;
A
#
# COMPACT_ATOMS: atom_id res chain seq x y z
N MET A 1 -9.98 -30.56 -7.20
CA MET A 1 -9.16 -29.37 -6.85
C MET A 1 -10.12 -28.22 -6.73
N ASN A 2 -10.01 -27.44 -5.65
CA ASN A 2 -10.75 -26.19 -5.53
C ASN A 2 -10.16 -25.19 -6.53
N SER A 3 -11.02 -24.32 -7.05
CA SER A 3 -10.66 -23.27 -8.00
C SER A 3 -10.77 -21.92 -7.32
N PHE A 4 -9.84 -21.03 -7.64
CA PHE A 4 -9.81 -19.67 -7.12
C PHE A 4 -9.75 -18.66 -8.27
N PHE A 5 -10.61 -17.65 -8.23
CA PHE A 5 -10.64 -16.60 -9.24
C PHE A 5 -10.44 -15.25 -8.59
N ILE A 6 -9.44 -14.48 -9.05
CA ILE A 6 -9.13 -13.16 -8.52
C ILE A 6 -9.04 -12.16 -9.66
N THR A 7 -9.59 -10.97 -9.43
CA THR A 7 -9.56 -9.88 -10.42
C THR A 7 -8.97 -8.60 -9.84
N THR A 8 -8.26 -7.84 -10.66
CA THR A 8 -8.10 -6.40 -10.45
C THR A 8 -9.32 -5.66 -11.01
N PRO A 9 -9.52 -4.35 -10.75
CA PRO A 9 -10.32 -3.58 -11.70
C PRO A 9 -9.63 -3.59 -13.06
N ILE A 10 -10.39 -3.38 -14.12
CA ILE A 10 -9.83 -2.99 -15.41
C ILE A 10 -9.50 -1.50 -15.37
N TYR A 11 -8.33 -1.12 -15.92
CA TYR A 11 -7.80 0.22 -15.77
C TYR A 11 -8.26 1.15 -16.91
N TYR A 12 -8.75 2.32 -16.55
CA TYR A 12 -9.17 3.33 -17.52
C TYR A 12 -7.97 3.86 -18.32
N VAL A 13 -7.99 3.70 -19.65
CA VAL A 13 -6.81 3.94 -20.51
C VAL A 13 -6.59 5.40 -20.92
N ASN A 14 -6.93 6.37 -20.07
CA ASN A 14 -6.68 7.79 -20.34
C ASN A 14 -5.22 8.24 -20.07
N ALA A 15 -4.42 7.37 -19.45
CA ALA A 15 -3.10 7.70 -18.95
C ALA A 15 -2.17 6.48 -18.87
N LYS A 16 -0.86 6.75 -18.76
CA LYS A 16 0.14 5.73 -18.44
C LYS A 16 -0.12 5.14 -17.04
N PRO A 17 0.27 3.87 -16.81
CA PRO A 17 0.17 3.25 -15.49
C PRO A 17 1.06 3.94 -14.45
N HIS A 18 0.60 3.94 -13.19
CA HIS A 18 1.31 4.51 -12.04
C HIS A 18 1.28 3.53 -10.86
N LEU A 19 1.95 3.88 -9.76
CA LEU A 19 2.04 3.07 -8.53
C LEU A 19 0.70 2.50 -8.04
N GLY A 20 -0.41 3.27 -8.07
CA GLY A 20 -1.73 2.74 -7.71
C GLY A 20 -2.18 1.53 -8.53
N HIS A 21 -1.99 1.52 -9.86
CA HIS A 21 -2.32 0.38 -10.72
C HIS A 21 -1.40 -0.81 -10.45
N ALA A 22 -0.09 -0.53 -10.30
CA ALA A 22 0.89 -1.55 -9.96
C ALA A 22 0.58 -2.23 -8.62
N TYR A 23 0.18 -1.46 -7.61
CA TYR A 23 -0.17 -2.00 -6.30
C TYR A 23 -1.31 -3.01 -6.38
N THR A 24 -2.47 -2.63 -6.93
CA THR A 24 -3.61 -3.54 -7.02
C THR A 24 -3.26 -4.80 -7.81
N THR A 25 -2.50 -4.66 -8.90
CA THR A 25 -2.07 -5.79 -9.73
C THR A 25 -1.08 -6.72 -9.02
N VAL A 26 -0.12 -6.16 -8.28
CA VAL A 26 0.85 -6.93 -7.47
C VAL A 26 0.14 -7.68 -6.34
N VAL A 27 -0.86 -7.07 -5.70
CA VAL A 27 -1.65 -7.76 -4.66
C VAL A 27 -2.47 -8.90 -5.28
N ALA A 28 -3.10 -8.70 -6.44
CA ALA A 28 -3.84 -9.76 -7.12
C ALA A 28 -2.91 -10.94 -7.50
N ASP A 29 -1.72 -10.64 -8.02
CA ASP A 29 -0.72 -11.65 -8.34
C ASP A 29 -0.21 -12.40 -7.09
N ALA A 30 0.04 -11.68 -5.99
CA ALA A 30 0.43 -12.29 -4.73
C ALA A 30 -0.67 -13.19 -4.16
N MET A 31 -1.95 -12.79 -4.27
CA MET A 31 -3.08 -13.64 -3.91
C MET A 31 -3.17 -14.87 -4.82
N ALA A 32 -3.11 -14.70 -6.15
CA ALA A 32 -3.13 -15.83 -7.08
C ALA A 32 -2.00 -16.83 -6.78
N ARG A 33 -0.78 -16.36 -6.54
CA ARG A 33 0.35 -17.21 -6.15
C ARG A 33 0.18 -17.84 -4.77
N TYR A 34 -0.42 -17.13 -3.81
CA TYR A 34 -0.76 -17.68 -2.50
C TYR A 34 -1.76 -18.84 -2.63
N HIS A 35 -2.82 -18.68 -3.41
CA HIS A 35 -3.81 -19.73 -3.67
C HIS A 35 -3.19 -20.94 -4.41
N LYS A 36 -2.29 -20.70 -5.38
CA LYS A 36 -1.46 -21.78 -5.99
C LYS A 36 -0.61 -22.51 -4.94
N LEU A 37 -0.03 -21.77 -4.00
CA LEU A 37 0.85 -22.29 -2.96
C LEU A 37 0.12 -23.16 -1.92
N ILE A 38 -1.18 -22.95 -1.72
CA ILE A 38 -2.04 -23.82 -0.89
C ILE A 38 -2.75 -24.92 -1.71
N GLY A 39 -2.37 -25.11 -2.98
CA GLY A 39 -2.80 -26.24 -3.81
C GLY A 39 -4.08 -26.01 -4.62
N GLU A 40 -4.51 -24.77 -4.81
CA GLU A 40 -5.69 -24.43 -5.62
C GLU A 40 -5.34 -24.13 -7.08
N ASP A 41 -6.30 -24.40 -7.96
CA ASP A 41 -6.22 -24.04 -9.37
C ASP A 41 -6.73 -22.62 -9.57
N THR A 42 -5.89 -21.71 -10.06
CA THR A 42 -6.18 -20.27 -10.00
C THR A 42 -6.36 -19.65 -11.36
N MET A 43 -7.27 -18.68 -11.47
CA MET A 43 -7.42 -17.79 -12.60
C MET A 43 -7.23 -16.34 -12.11
N PHE A 44 -6.25 -15.64 -12.67
CA PHE A 44 -5.99 -14.23 -12.39
C PHE A 44 -6.30 -13.36 -13.62
N LEU A 45 -7.32 -12.51 -13.46
CA LEU A 45 -7.76 -11.54 -14.46
C LEU A 45 -7.32 -10.11 -14.15
N THR A 46 -6.80 -9.44 -15.17
CA THR A 46 -6.63 -7.97 -15.20
C THR A 46 -7.00 -7.46 -16.60
N GLY A 47 -6.96 -6.15 -16.83
CA GLY A 47 -7.30 -5.61 -18.14
C GLY A 47 -7.46 -4.11 -18.21
N THR A 48 -8.10 -3.65 -19.28
CA THR A 48 -8.29 -2.23 -19.59
C THR A 48 -9.75 -1.90 -19.90
N ASP A 49 -10.20 -0.78 -19.34
CA ASP A 49 -11.47 -0.14 -19.66
C ASP A 49 -11.23 0.90 -20.75
N GLU A 50 -11.82 0.66 -21.91
CA GLU A 50 -11.48 1.30 -23.18
C GLU A 50 -12.62 2.11 -23.80
N HIS A 51 -13.76 2.29 -23.13
CA HIS A 51 -14.90 3.06 -23.64
C HIS A 51 -15.14 4.38 -22.88
N GLY A 52 -15.95 5.28 -23.45
CA GLY A 52 -16.40 6.50 -22.79
C GLY A 52 -15.80 7.82 -23.28
N ASP A 53 -16.37 8.92 -22.78
CA ASP A 53 -16.13 10.29 -23.26
C ASP A 53 -14.67 10.74 -23.07
N LYS A 54 -14.05 10.44 -21.92
CA LYS A 54 -12.66 10.84 -21.65
C LYS A 54 -11.65 10.20 -22.60
N ILE A 55 -11.90 9.00 -23.09
CA ILE A 55 -11.03 8.33 -24.07
C ILE A 55 -11.11 9.02 -25.41
N VAL A 56 -12.32 9.38 -25.86
CA VAL A 56 -12.50 10.16 -27.10
C VAL A 56 -11.75 11.49 -27.00
N GLN A 57 -11.93 12.23 -25.90
CA GLN A 57 -11.23 13.49 -25.69
C GLN A 57 -9.70 13.34 -25.61
N ALA A 58 -9.21 12.26 -25.01
CA ALA A 58 -7.78 11.98 -24.91
C ALA A 58 -7.17 11.63 -26.28
N ALA A 59 -7.89 10.84 -27.08
CA ALA A 59 -7.49 10.48 -28.44
C ALA A 59 -7.46 11.70 -29.36
N GLU A 60 -8.49 12.55 -29.33
CA GLU A 60 -8.56 13.80 -30.07
C GLU A 60 -7.40 14.75 -29.73
N LYS A 61 -7.06 14.90 -28.45
CA LYS A 61 -5.92 15.70 -27.99
C LYS A 61 -4.58 15.20 -28.53
N GLN A 62 -4.48 13.92 -28.90
CA GLN A 62 -3.28 13.31 -29.47
C GLN A 62 -3.36 13.14 -30.98
N GLY A 63 -4.45 13.59 -31.63
CA GLY A 63 -4.66 13.45 -33.07
C GLY A 63 -4.79 11.99 -33.52
N GLN A 64 -5.31 11.11 -32.67
CA GLN A 64 -5.51 9.68 -32.93
C GLN A 64 -7.00 9.32 -32.95
N THR A 65 -7.37 8.23 -33.61
CA THR A 65 -8.69 7.63 -33.41
C THR A 65 -8.79 6.99 -32.01
N PRO A 66 -9.99 6.87 -31.42
CA PRO A 66 -10.15 6.19 -30.13
C PRO A 66 -9.55 4.78 -30.10
N LYS A 67 -9.72 3.99 -31.17
CA LYS A 67 -9.19 2.63 -31.27
C LYS A 67 -7.65 2.61 -31.23
N GLU A 68 -6.99 3.45 -32.02
CA GLU A 68 -5.52 3.54 -32.03
C GLU A 68 -4.98 3.98 -30.67
N PHE A 69 -5.65 4.94 -30.02
CA PHE A 69 -5.27 5.43 -28.71
C PHE A 69 -5.36 4.33 -27.63
N VAL A 70 -6.49 3.61 -27.56
CA VAL A 70 -6.65 2.54 -26.57
C VAL A 70 -5.73 1.35 -26.84
N ASP A 71 -5.44 1.04 -28.11
CA ASP A 71 -4.48 -0.01 -28.49
C ASP A 71 -3.06 0.31 -27.97
N ASP A 72 -2.58 1.56 -28.11
CA ASP A 72 -1.27 1.97 -27.60
C ASP A 72 -1.21 1.93 -26.07
N ILE A 73 -2.20 2.52 -25.39
CA ILE A 73 -2.17 2.59 -23.92
C ILE A 73 -2.36 1.20 -23.31
N SER A 74 -3.27 0.38 -23.83
CA SER A 74 -3.47 -1.00 -23.37
C SER A 74 -2.21 -1.85 -23.52
N ALA A 75 -1.48 -1.71 -24.64
CA ALA A 75 -0.19 -2.35 -24.83
C ALA A 75 0.84 -1.95 -23.76
N ARG A 76 0.82 -0.69 -23.28
CA ARG A 76 1.71 -0.22 -22.20
C ARG A 76 1.37 -0.85 -20.85
N PHE A 77 0.08 -1.00 -20.52
CA PHE A 77 -0.34 -1.73 -19.31
C PHE A 77 0.11 -3.19 -19.39
N ARG A 78 -0.19 -3.88 -20.50
CA ARG A 78 0.20 -5.27 -20.71
C ARG A 78 1.72 -5.48 -20.64
N ALA A 79 2.50 -4.53 -21.17
CA ALA A 79 3.96 -4.59 -21.14
C ALA A 79 4.56 -4.23 -19.77
N LEU A 80 3.79 -3.66 -18.84
CA LEU A 80 4.26 -3.35 -17.49
C LEU A 80 4.29 -4.60 -16.60
N TRP A 81 3.29 -5.49 -16.73
CA TRP A 81 3.12 -6.62 -15.82
C TRP A 81 4.34 -7.55 -15.74
N PRO A 82 4.95 -8.00 -16.85
CA PRO A 82 6.16 -8.81 -16.78
C PRO A 82 7.35 -8.10 -16.12
N LYS A 83 7.43 -6.76 -16.19
CA LYS A 83 8.50 -5.98 -15.54
C LYS A 83 8.35 -5.94 -14.02
N LEU A 84 7.14 -6.19 -13.52
CA LEU A 84 6.81 -6.29 -12.10
C LEU A 84 6.67 -7.75 -11.64
N ASP A 85 7.06 -8.72 -12.48
CA ASP A 85 6.89 -10.16 -12.26
C ASP A 85 5.45 -10.56 -11.91
N VAL A 86 4.50 -9.90 -12.56
CA VAL A 86 3.07 -10.23 -12.51
C VAL A 86 2.77 -11.23 -13.62
N ALA A 87 2.13 -12.34 -13.25
CA ALA A 87 1.78 -13.44 -14.14
C ALA A 87 0.25 -13.64 -14.16
N ASN A 88 -0.45 -12.72 -14.81
CA ASN A 88 -1.90 -12.84 -15.02
C ASN A 88 -2.23 -13.87 -16.11
N ASP A 89 -3.29 -14.65 -15.91
CA ASP A 89 -3.73 -15.69 -16.85
C ASP A 89 -4.52 -15.09 -18.02
N ARG A 90 -5.30 -14.03 -17.75
CA ARG A 90 -6.08 -13.32 -18.76
C ARG A 90 -5.87 -11.80 -18.66
N PHE A 91 -5.83 -11.16 -19.82
CA PHE A 91 -5.83 -9.71 -19.97
C PHE A 91 -7.01 -9.32 -20.85
N VAL A 92 -8.08 -8.79 -20.26
CA VAL A 92 -9.30 -8.43 -20.98
C VAL A 92 -9.25 -6.98 -21.46
N ARG A 93 -9.82 -6.72 -22.63
CA ARG A 93 -10.07 -5.37 -23.13
C ARG A 93 -11.55 -5.21 -23.38
N THR A 94 -12.15 -4.09 -22.99
CA THR A 94 -13.59 -3.89 -23.27
C THR A 94 -13.91 -3.76 -24.76
N THR A 95 -12.90 -3.54 -25.61
CA THR A 95 -13.04 -3.58 -27.08
C THR A 95 -12.94 -4.98 -27.69
N ASP A 96 -12.69 -6.03 -26.90
CA ASP A 96 -12.61 -7.40 -27.39
C ASP A 96 -14.00 -7.89 -27.88
N PRO A 97 -14.10 -8.55 -29.04
CA PRO A 97 -15.39 -9.01 -29.59
C PRO A 97 -16.19 -9.92 -28.65
N GLU A 98 -15.51 -10.77 -27.89
CA GLU A 98 -16.11 -11.66 -26.91
C GLU A 98 -16.72 -10.87 -25.75
N HIS A 99 -16.04 -9.81 -25.30
CA HIS A 99 -16.54 -8.90 -24.28
C HIS A 99 -17.78 -8.16 -24.76
N ILE A 100 -17.71 -7.57 -25.95
CA ILE A 100 -18.84 -6.85 -26.58
C ILE A 100 -20.08 -7.76 -26.68
N SER A 101 -19.88 -8.99 -27.14
CA SER A 101 -20.96 -9.98 -27.28
C SER A 101 -21.58 -10.36 -25.95
N ALA A 102 -20.76 -10.56 -24.90
CA ALA A 102 -21.22 -10.86 -23.55
C ALA A 102 -22.01 -9.69 -22.95
N VAL A 103 -21.56 -8.44 -23.15
CA VAL A 103 -22.26 -7.24 -22.69
C VAL A 103 -23.64 -7.12 -23.35
N GLN A 104 -23.71 -7.33 -24.67
CA GLN A 104 -24.99 -7.31 -25.39
C GLN A 104 -25.93 -8.42 -24.92
N ALA A 105 -25.44 -9.65 -24.71
CA ALA A 105 -26.24 -10.75 -24.18
C ALA A 105 -26.77 -10.45 -22.76
N PHE A 106 -25.93 -9.86 -21.90
CA PHE A 106 -26.32 -9.48 -20.55
C PHE A 106 -27.37 -8.36 -20.55
N LEU A 107 -27.17 -7.32 -21.36
CA LEU A 107 -28.13 -6.22 -21.54
C LEU A 107 -29.50 -6.74 -22.00
N GLN A 108 -29.52 -7.64 -22.98
CA GLN A 108 -30.77 -8.24 -23.45
C GLN A 108 -31.47 -9.02 -22.34
N LYS A 109 -30.72 -9.82 -21.57
CA LYS A 109 -31.27 -10.59 -20.44
C LYS A 109 -31.90 -9.71 -19.37
N VAL A 110 -31.26 -8.60 -19.00
CA VAL A 110 -31.76 -7.65 -18.00
C VAL A 110 -32.94 -6.83 -18.55
N TYR A 111 -32.94 -6.52 -19.86
CA TYR A 111 -34.07 -5.91 -20.55
C TYR A 111 -35.31 -6.81 -20.53
N ASP A 112 -35.14 -8.09 -20.90
CA ASP A 112 -36.22 -9.08 -20.94
C ASP A 112 -36.80 -9.37 -19.53
N ALA A 113 -36.01 -9.17 -18.47
CA ALA A 113 -36.46 -9.23 -17.08
C ALA A 113 -37.32 -8.01 -16.64
N GLY A 114 -37.42 -6.98 -17.49
CA GLY A 114 -38.18 -5.74 -17.21
C GLY A 114 -37.44 -4.74 -16.31
N ASP A 115 -36.13 -4.93 -16.10
CA ASP A 115 -35.32 -4.11 -15.21
C ASP A 115 -34.60 -2.96 -15.94
N ILE A 116 -34.78 -2.84 -17.25
CA ILE A 116 -34.35 -1.68 -18.03
C ILE A 116 -35.58 -0.90 -18.50
N TYR A 117 -35.55 0.42 -18.30
CA TYR A 117 -36.61 1.30 -18.81
C TYR A 117 -36.03 2.56 -19.45
N PHE A 118 -36.78 3.12 -20.38
CA PHE A 118 -36.45 4.39 -21.01
C PHE A 118 -37.04 5.54 -20.21
N GLY A 119 -36.22 6.52 -19.85
CA GLY A 119 -36.62 7.67 -19.05
C GLY A 119 -35.88 8.93 -19.50
N GLU A 120 -36.26 10.06 -18.94
CA GLU A 120 -35.56 11.34 -19.14
C GLU A 120 -34.83 11.71 -17.85
N PHE A 121 -33.52 11.94 -17.94
CA PHE A 121 -32.72 12.49 -16.85
C PHE A 121 -32.28 13.90 -17.22
N GLY A 122 -32.53 14.87 -16.34
CA GLY A 122 -32.01 16.23 -16.46
C GLY A 122 -31.17 16.60 -15.25
N GLY A 123 -29.93 17.04 -15.45
CA GLY A 123 -29.07 17.48 -14.36
C GLY A 123 -27.85 18.27 -14.81
N HIS A 124 -27.13 18.85 -13.85
CA HIS A 124 -25.90 19.60 -14.12
C HIS A 124 -24.70 18.65 -14.23
N TYR A 125 -24.28 18.32 -15.45
CA TYR A 125 -23.17 17.41 -15.70
C TYR A 125 -21.81 18.12 -15.62
N CYS A 126 -20.90 17.57 -14.82
CA CYS A 126 -19.50 18.02 -14.79
C CYS A 126 -18.61 17.04 -15.55
N TYR A 127 -18.06 17.46 -16.68
CA TYR A 127 -17.13 16.65 -17.48
C TYR A 127 -15.84 16.27 -16.73
N GLY A 128 -15.39 17.10 -15.78
CA GLY A 128 -14.24 16.76 -14.93
C GLY A 128 -14.51 15.56 -14.01
N CYS A 129 -15.70 15.54 -13.38
CA CYS A 129 -16.10 14.47 -12.45
C CYS A 129 -16.77 13.27 -13.13
N GLU A 130 -17.20 13.41 -14.40
CA GLU A 130 -18.06 12.45 -15.12
C GLU A 130 -19.34 12.06 -14.39
N ARG A 131 -19.92 13.01 -13.66
CA ARG A 131 -21.17 12.79 -12.94
C ARG A 131 -22.11 13.97 -13.07
N PHE A 132 -23.38 13.66 -12.92
CA PHE A 132 -24.41 14.65 -12.68
C PHE A 132 -24.32 15.15 -11.24
N TYR A 133 -24.53 16.45 -11.09
CA TYR A 133 -24.75 17.15 -9.84
C TYR A 133 -26.19 17.65 -9.81
N THR A 134 -26.82 17.50 -8.66
CA THR A 134 -28.05 18.22 -8.33
C THR A 134 -27.70 19.67 -8.01
N GLU A 135 -28.67 20.61 -8.13
CA GLU A 135 -28.44 22.02 -7.77
C GLU A 135 -27.92 22.20 -6.34
N LYS A 136 -28.30 21.30 -5.41
CA LYS A 136 -27.88 21.35 -4.00
C LYS A 136 -26.43 20.96 -3.78
N GLU A 137 -25.84 20.18 -4.69
CA GLU A 137 -24.44 19.77 -4.61
C GLU A 137 -23.49 20.76 -5.31
N LEU A 138 -24.02 21.78 -5.98
CA LEU A 138 -23.22 22.83 -6.60
C LEU A 138 -22.90 23.92 -5.58
N GLU A 139 -21.63 24.31 -5.50
CA GLU A 139 -21.19 25.44 -4.69
C GLU A 139 -21.19 26.70 -5.55
N ASN A 140 -22.12 27.62 -5.27
CA ASN A 140 -22.35 28.83 -6.07
C ASN A 140 -22.58 28.54 -7.57
N GLY A 141 -23.24 27.42 -7.89
CA GLY A 141 -23.49 26.99 -9.28
C GLY A 141 -22.27 26.39 -9.99
N LEU A 142 -21.20 26.09 -9.26
CA LEU A 142 -19.99 25.45 -9.77
C LEU A 142 -19.86 24.02 -9.21
N CYS A 143 -19.16 23.16 -9.95
CA CYS A 143 -18.77 21.84 -9.45
C CYS A 143 -17.85 22.01 -8.23
N PRO A 144 -18.13 21.36 -7.08
CA PRO A 144 -17.34 21.53 -5.86
C PRO A 144 -15.91 21.01 -5.97
N GLN A 145 -15.63 20.09 -6.91
CA GLN A 145 -14.28 19.56 -7.12
C GLN A 145 -13.45 20.39 -8.11
N HIS A 146 -14.05 20.75 -9.25
CA HIS A 146 -13.32 21.37 -10.36
C HIS A 146 -13.51 22.88 -10.43
N LEU A 147 -14.44 23.44 -9.65
CA LEU A 147 -14.81 24.86 -9.63
C LEU A 147 -15.19 25.42 -11.02
N THR A 148 -15.61 24.53 -11.91
CA THR A 148 -16.12 24.87 -13.25
C THR A 148 -17.65 24.79 -13.27
N LYS A 149 -18.30 25.63 -14.07
CA LYS A 149 -19.75 25.59 -14.24
C LYS A 149 -20.15 24.29 -14.97
N PRO A 150 -20.94 23.41 -14.35
CA PRO A 150 -21.43 22.22 -15.02
C PRO A 150 -22.53 22.56 -16.03
N GLU A 151 -22.64 21.76 -17.08
CA GLU A 151 -23.59 21.96 -18.17
C GLU A 151 -24.93 21.30 -17.82
N PHE A 152 -26.05 22.00 -17.98
CA PHE A 152 -27.36 21.36 -17.79
C PHE A 152 -27.69 20.52 -19.01
N ILE A 153 -27.78 19.21 -18.82
CA ILE A 153 -28.06 18.24 -19.87
C ILE A 153 -29.36 17.53 -19.49
N SER A 154 -30.38 17.63 -20.34
CA SER A 154 -31.60 16.79 -20.28
C SER A 154 -31.57 15.82 -21.44
N GLU A 155 -31.42 14.54 -21.13
CA GLU A 155 -31.32 13.49 -22.13
C GLU A 155 -32.21 12.32 -21.78
N LYS A 156 -32.88 11.80 -22.80
CA LYS A 156 -33.58 10.53 -22.70
C LYS A 156 -32.56 9.40 -22.78
N ASN A 157 -32.55 8.54 -21.77
CA ASN A 157 -31.61 7.45 -21.63
C ASN A 157 -32.33 6.21 -21.10
N TYR A 158 -31.72 5.05 -21.31
CA TYR A 158 -32.06 3.82 -20.61
C TYR A 158 -31.44 3.79 -19.21
N PHE A 159 -32.25 3.33 -18.26
CA PHE A 159 -31.89 3.17 -16.86
C PHE A 159 -32.11 1.73 -16.41
N PHE A 160 -31.24 1.28 -15.52
CA PHE A 160 -31.39 0.04 -14.77
C PHE A 160 -32.10 0.31 -13.45
N ARG A 161 -33.13 -0.49 -13.13
CA ARG A 161 -33.95 -0.44 -11.91
C ARG A 161 -33.18 -0.93 -10.68
N MET A 162 -32.05 -0.30 -10.39
CA MET A 162 -31.16 -0.65 -9.28
C MET A 162 -31.86 -0.54 -7.92
N SER A 163 -32.73 0.46 -7.76
CA SER A 163 -33.49 0.72 -6.52
C SER A 163 -34.31 -0.49 -6.05
N LYS A 164 -34.84 -1.29 -6.99
CA LYS A 164 -35.57 -2.54 -6.75
C LYS A 164 -34.76 -3.55 -5.92
N TYR A 165 -33.44 -3.54 -6.04
CA TYR A 165 -32.55 -4.55 -5.45
C TYR A 165 -31.84 -4.09 -4.16
N LEU A 166 -31.90 -2.81 -3.81
CA LEU A 166 -31.19 -2.26 -2.65
C LEU A 166 -31.60 -2.91 -1.31
N PRO A 167 -32.90 -3.19 -1.03
CA PRO A 167 -33.29 -3.86 0.21
C PRO A 167 -32.68 -5.26 0.34
N TRP A 168 -32.69 -6.03 -0.75
CA TRP A 168 -32.07 -7.35 -0.79
C TRP A 168 -30.55 -7.28 -0.62
N LEU A 169 -29.90 -6.28 -1.25
CA LEU A 169 -28.45 -6.11 -1.14
C LEU A 169 -28.05 -5.81 0.32
N LYS A 170 -28.82 -4.94 1.01
CA LYS A 170 -28.60 -4.65 2.43
C LYS A 170 -28.65 -5.94 3.26
N GLU A 171 -29.73 -6.71 3.13
CA GLU A 171 -29.90 -7.98 3.84
C GLU A 171 -28.74 -8.96 3.55
N HIS A 172 -28.31 -9.03 2.28
CA HIS A 172 -27.18 -9.87 1.90
C HIS A 172 -25.87 -9.45 2.59
N ILE A 173 -25.54 -8.16 2.62
CA ILE A 173 -24.32 -7.64 3.28
C ILE A 173 -24.37 -7.81 4.81
N GLU A 174 -25.55 -7.71 5.41
CA GLU A 174 -25.76 -7.99 6.83
C GLU A 174 -25.54 -9.47 7.16
N ALA A 175 -26.10 -10.37 6.35
CA ALA A 175 -25.99 -11.81 6.53
C ALA A 175 -24.60 -12.37 6.17
N ASN A 176 -23.81 -11.65 5.37
CA ASN A 176 -22.48 -12.08 4.92
C ASN A 176 -21.43 -11.03 5.30
N PRO A 177 -20.97 -10.97 6.57
CA PRO A 177 -20.04 -9.96 7.05
C PRO A 177 -18.73 -9.89 6.27
N SER A 178 -18.34 -11.01 5.66
CA SER A 178 -17.09 -11.12 4.92
C SER A 178 -17.21 -10.80 3.42
N PHE A 179 -18.41 -10.46 2.92
CA PHE A 179 -18.65 -10.13 1.52
C PHE A 179 -17.89 -8.86 1.07
N ILE A 180 -17.70 -7.89 1.97
CA ILE A 180 -16.90 -6.68 1.72
C ILE A 180 -15.85 -6.58 2.82
N ARG A 181 -14.57 -6.48 2.44
CA ARG A 181 -13.43 -6.46 3.37
C ARG A 181 -12.48 -5.30 3.02
N PRO A 182 -11.85 -4.64 3.99
CA PRO A 182 -12.08 -4.75 5.44
C PRO A 182 -13.42 -4.15 5.92
N GLU A 183 -13.79 -4.43 7.17
CA GLU A 183 -15.09 -4.07 7.80
C GLU A 183 -15.48 -2.60 7.64
N ARG A 184 -14.51 -1.68 7.63
CA ARG A 184 -14.77 -0.24 7.44
C ARG A 184 -15.54 0.05 6.14
N TYR A 185 -15.24 -0.66 5.05
CA TYR A 185 -15.89 -0.43 3.76
C TYR A 185 -17.25 -1.11 3.69
N ARG A 186 -17.43 -2.23 4.41
CA ARG A 186 -18.76 -2.81 4.63
C ARG A 186 -19.67 -1.82 5.34
N SER A 187 -19.18 -1.21 6.43
CA SER A 187 -19.91 -0.20 7.19
C SER A 187 -20.26 1.03 6.33
N GLU A 188 -19.33 1.49 5.50
CA GLU A 188 -19.55 2.59 4.56
C GLU A 188 -20.67 2.28 3.55
N VAL A 189 -20.68 1.06 2.99
CA VAL A 189 -21.71 0.62 2.03
C VAL A 189 -23.07 0.47 2.71
N LEU A 190 -23.13 -0.09 3.92
CA LEU A 190 -24.39 -0.17 4.68
C LEU A 190 -24.96 1.22 4.97
N ALA A 191 -24.13 2.16 5.43
CA ALA A 191 -24.54 3.55 5.64
C ALA A 191 -25.04 4.20 4.33
N MET A 192 -24.39 3.91 3.20
CA MET A 192 -24.83 4.39 1.88
C MET A 192 -26.21 3.84 1.51
N LEU A 193 -26.47 2.55 1.74
CA LEU A 193 -27.77 1.91 1.49
C LEU A 193 -28.87 2.47 2.39
N GLU A 194 -28.56 2.76 3.65
CA GLU A 194 -29.49 3.32 4.62
C GLU A 194 -29.84 4.78 4.38
N SER A 195 -28.93 5.54 3.75
CA SER A 195 -29.15 6.96 3.47
C SER A 195 -30.34 7.23 2.53
N GLY A 196 -30.76 6.23 1.74
CA GLY A 196 -31.79 6.39 0.72
C GLY A 196 -31.37 7.25 -0.48
N ALA A 197 -30.10 7.64 -0.58
CA ALA A 197 -29.57 8.52 -1.63
C ALA A 197 -29.23 7.80 -2.95
N LEU A 198 -29.54 6.50 -3.07
CA LEU A 198 -29.25 5.69 -4.25
C LEU A 198 -30.45 5.66 -5.19
N GLU A 199 -30.25 6.18 -6.39
CA GLU A 199 -31.24 6.21 -7.47
C GLU A 199 -30.99 5.13 -8.52
N ASP A 200 -31.94 4.94 -9.42
CA ASP A 200 -31.78 4.05 -10.57
C ASP A 200 -30.60 4.49 -11.46
N LEU A 201 -29.86 3.50 -11.97
CA LEU A 201 -28.59 3.75 -12.64
C LEU A 201 -28.83 4.06 -14.12
N CYS A 202 -28.36 5.21 -14.60
CA CYS A 202 -28.35 5.49 -16.05
C CYS A 202 -27.28 4.63 -16.74
N ILE A 203 -27.70 3.77 -17.66
CA ILE A 203 -26.84 2.74 -18.29
C ILE A 203 -26.58 2.99 -19.77
N SER A 204 -26.98 4.14 -20.31
CA SER A 204 -26.79 4.42 -21.73
C SER A 204 -26.55 5.89 -22.02
N ARG A 205 -26.08 6.17 -23.24
CA ARG A 205 -25.91 7.50 -23.82
C ARG A 205 -26.33 7.49 -25.28
N PRO A 206 -26.93 8.56 -25.81
CA PRO A 206 -27.26 8.63 -27.22
C PRO A 206 -25.99 8.73 -28.06
N LYS A 207 -25.97 8.07 -29.22
CA LYS A 207 -24.85 8.11 -30.18
C LYS A 207 -24.57 9.49 -30.74
N SER A 208 -25.56 10.38 -30.73
CA SER A 208 -25.36 11.78 -31.09
C SER A 208 -24.37 12.50 -30.15
N ARG A 209 -24.16 11.97 -28.94
CA ARG A 209 -23.22 12.50 -27.94
C ARG A 209 -21.95 11.65 -27.83
N LEU A 210 -22.10 10.33 -27.75
CA LEU A 210 -20.99 9.40 -27.57
C LEU A 210 -21.09 8.25 -28.57
N THR A 211 -20.17 8.22 -29.53
CA THR A 211 -20.08 7.15 -30.53
C THR A 211 -19.17 6.00 -30.09
N TRP A 212 -18.32 6.20 -29.09
CA TRP A 212 -17.33 5.23 -28.62
C TRP A 212 -17.83 4.43 -27.41
N GLY A 213 -18.58 3.36 -27.68
CA GLY A 213 -19.11 2.43 -26.69
C GLY A 213 -19.88 1.28 -27.35
N ILE A 214 -20.36 0.33 -26.53
CA ILE A 214 -21.07 -0.86 -27.00
C ILE A 214 -22.54 -0.54 -27.29
N GLU A 215 -23.03 -0.83 -28.49
CA GLU A 215 -24.44 -0.61 -28.85
C GLU A 215 -25.39 -1.45 -27.97
N LEU A 216 -26.51 -0.86 -27.55
CA LEU A 216 -27.57 -1.65 -26.91
C LEU A 216 -28.21 -2.60 -27.93
N PRO A 217 -28.49 -3.86 -27.56
CA PRO A 217 -29.03 -4.85 -28.50
C PRO A 217 -30.47 -4.53 -28.97
N PHE A 218 -31.23 -3.80 -28.15
CA PHE A 218 -32.62 -3.42 -28.41
C PHE A 218 -32.81 -1.99 -28.92
N ASP A 219 -31.76 -1.15 -28.89
CA ASP A 219 -31.82 0.23 -29.40
C ASP A 219 -30.43 0.70 -29.88
N LYS A 220 -30.27 0.73 -31.21
CA LYS A 220 -28.99 1.04 -31.84
C LYS A 220 -28.66 2.53 -31.85
N ASP A 221 -29.57 3.41 -31.44
CA ASP A 221 -29.27 4.84 -31.32
C ASP A 221 -28.54 5.17 -30.01
N TYR A 222 -28.35 4.16 -29.14
CA TYR A 222 -27.72 4.28 -27.83
C TYR A 222 -26.52 3.36 -27.68
N VAL A 223 -25.55 3.81 -26.88
CA VAL A 223 -24.42 3.01 -26.41
C VAL A 223 -24.49 2.81 -24.90
N CYS A 224 -23.99 1.67 -24.42
CA CYS A 224 -23.89 1.32 -23.02
C CYS A 224 -22.95 2.28 -22.29
N TYR A 225 -23.37 2.71 -21.10
CA TYR A 225 -22.59 3.58 -20.23
C TYR A 225 -21.53 2.77 -19.46
N VAL A 226 -20.33 3.37 -19.36
CA VAL A 226 -19.06 2.74 -19.00
C VAL A 226 -19.15 1.74 -17.85
N TRP A 227 -19.78 2.06 -16.72
CA TRP A 227 -19.81 1.13 -15.57
C TRP A 227 -20.55 -0.19 -15.84
N PHE A 228 -21.62 -0.16 -16.62
CA PHE A 228 -22.42 -1.36 -16.88
C PHE A 228 -21.70 -2.32 -17.85
N ASP A 229 -20.93 -1.74 -18.77
CA ASP A 229 -20.01 -2.43 -19.68
C ASP A 229 -18.79 -2.97 -18.90
N ALA A 230 -18.03 -2.07 -18.27
CA ALA A 230 -16.80 -2.38 -17.58
C ALA A 230 -16.95 -3.47 -16.50
N LEU A 231 -18.02 -3.46 -15.70
CA LEU A 231 -18.22 -4.48 -14.65
C LEU A 231 -18.44 -5.89 -15.21
N LEU A 232 -18.91 -6.03 -16.46
CA LEU A 232 -19.11 -7.33 -17.09
C LEU A 232 -17.80 -7.99 -17.55
N ASN A 233 -16.67 -7.29 -17.47
CA ASN A 233 -15.35 -7.86 -17.75
C ASN A 233 -15.10 -9.14 -16.91
N TYR A 234 -15.58 -9.16 -15.66
CA TYR A 234 -15.33 -10.24 -14.71
C TYR A 234 -15.91 -11.59 -15.13
N ILE A 235 -17.03 -11.60 -15.87
CA ILE A 235 -17.67 -12.82 -16.36
C ILE A 235 -17.43 -13.04 -17.86
N SER A 236 -17.35 -11.96 -18.64
CA SER A 236 -17.05 -12.06 -20.08
C SER A 236 -15.65 -12.62 -20.33
N ALA A 237 -14.67 -12.25 -19.49
CA ALA A 237 -13.34 -12.84 -19.53
C ALA A 237 -13.32 -14.34 -19.18
N LEU A 238 -14.39 -14.89 -18.60
CA LEU A 238 -14.57 -16.33 -18.38
C LEU A 238 -15.43 -16.99 -19.49
N ASN A 239 -15.66 -16.27 -20.59
CA ASN A 239 -16.49 -16.71 -21.72
C ASN A 239 -17.96 -16.99 -21.34
N TRP A 240 -18.51 -16.25 -20.38
CA TRP A 240 -19.95 -16.29 -20.07
C TRP A 240 -20.80 -16.02 -21.32
N PRO A 241 -21.96 -16.69 -21.52
CA PRO A 241 -22.64 -17.61 -20.59
C PRO A 241 -22.23 -19.09 -20.65
N GLU A 242 -21.69 -19.56 -21.77
CA GLU A 242 -21.50 -21.00 -22.01
C GLU A 242 -20.08 -21.51 -21.73
N GLY A 243 -19.15 -20.62 -21.35
CA GLY A 243 -17.75 -20.94 -21.12
C GLY A 243 -17.50 -21.93 -19.98
N GLU A 244 -16.64 -22.92 -20.21
CA GLU A 244 -16.18 -23.85 -19.16
C GLU A 244 -15.45 -23.13 -18.03
N ASP A 245 -14.69 -22.08 -18.35
CA ASP A 245 -14.02 -21.26 -17.35
C ASP A 245 -15.02 -20.52 -16.45
N PHE A 246 -16.17 -20.08 -16.97
CA PHE A 246 -17.22 -19.48 -16.14
C PHE A 246 -17.76 -20.51 -15.15
N LYS A 247 -18.03 -21.75 -15.59
CA LYS A 247 -18.52 -22.83 -14.71
C LYS A 247 -17.50 -23.24 -13.65
N LYS A 248 -16.21 -23.16 -13.98
CA LYS A 248 -15.11 -23.57 -13.10
C LYS A 248 -14.73 -22.47 -12.11
N PHE A 249 -14.59 -21.24 -12.57
CA PHE A 249 -13.96 -20.16 -11.81
C PHE A 249 -14.95 -19.12 -11.25
N TRP A 250 -16.21 -19.08 -11.71
CA TRP A 250 -17.21 -18.18 -11.12
C TRP A 250 -18.02 -18.90 -10.03
N PRO A 251 -18.24 -18.29 -8.86
CA PRO A 251 -17.84 -16.94 -8.44
C PRO A 251 -16.37 -16.82 -7.98
N GLY A 252 -15.84 -15.59 -8.03
CA GLY A 252 -14.48 -15.27 -7.56
C GLY A 252 -14.44 -14.07 -6.63
N GLU A 253 -13.25 -13.53 -6.43
CA GLU A 253 -12.96 -12.36 -5.61
C GLU A 253 -12.50 -11.15 -6.45
N HIS A 254 -12.82 -9.95 -5.96
CA HIS A 254 -12.46 -8.69 -6.62
C HIS A 254 -11.57 -7.85 -5.70
N LEU A 255 -10.39 -7.45 -6.18
CA LEU A 255 -9.60 -6.38 -5.55
C LEU A 255 -9.95 -5.05 -6.15
N VAL A 256 -10.19 -4.02 -5.34
CA VAL A 256 -10.42 -2.65 -5.82
C VAL A 256 -9.83 -1.58 -4.89
N ALA A 257 -9.56 -0.41 -5.43
CA ALA A 257 -9.31 0.78 -4.62
C ALA A 257 -10.63 1.38 -4.11
N LYS A 258 -10.56 2.12 -3.00
CA LYS A 258 -11.74 2.72 -2.37
C LYS A 258 -12.55 3.71 -3.24
N ASP A 259 -11.98 4.31 -4.29
CA ASP A 259 -12.73 5.21 -5.19
C ASP A 259 -13.83 4.50 -5.99
N ILE A 260 -13.65 3.22 -6.26
CA ILE A 260 -14.60 2.42 -7.05
C ILE A 260 -15.39 1.44 -6.18
N LEU A 261 -15.48 1.70 -4.87
CA LEU A 261 -16.25 0.94 -3.91
C LEU A 261 -17.73 0.84 -4.33
N LYS A 262 -18.39 1.97 -4.59
CA LYS A 262 -19.82 2.01 -4.93
C LYS A 262 -20.16 1.18 -6.18
N PRO A 263 -19.44 1.31 -7.31
CA PRO A 263 -19.67 0.44 -8.46
C PRO A 263 -19.60 -1.05 -8.15
N HIS A 264 -18.64 -1.48 -7.34
CA HIS A 264 -18.43 -2.91 -7.07
C HIS A 264 -19.32 -3.45 -5.96
N ALA A 265 -19.61 -2.65 -4.92
CA ALA A 265 -20.41 -3.08 -3.78
C ALA A 265 -21.92 -2.88 -3.97
N VAL A 266 -22.34 -2.06 -4.94
CA VAL A 266 -23.77 -1.74 -5.17
C VAL A 266 -24.19 -2.06 -6.60
N PHE A 267 -23.52 -1.50 -7.62
CA PHE A 267 -23.99 -1.66 -9.00
C PHE A 267 -23.83 -3.10 -9.45
N TRP A 268 -22.62 -3.65 -9.26
CA TRP A 268 -22.31 -5.01 -9.69
C TRP A 268 -23.21 -6.10 -9.08
N PRO A 269 -23.39 -6.18 -7.74
CA PRO A 269 -24.24 -7.23 -7.16
C PRO A 269 -25.71 -7.08 -7.53
N THR A 270 -26.21 -5.85 -7.73
CA THR A 270 -27.59 -5.64 -8.19
C THR A 270 -27.77 -6.03 -9.66
N MET A 271 -26.77 -5.78 -10.51
CA MET A 271 -26.72 -6.26 -11.89
C MET A 271 -26.75 -7.80 -11.94
N LEU A 272 -25.86 -8.46 -11.18
CA LEU A 272 -25.82 -9.93 -11.10
C LEU A 272 -27.14 -10.51 -10.62
N LYS A 273 -27.75 -9.88 -9.60
CA LYS A 273 -29.05 -10.29 -9.05
C LYS A 273 -30.17 -10.19 -10.09
N SER A 274 -30.22 -9.10 -10.86
CA SER A 274 -31.20 -8.93 -11.93
C SER A 274 -31.01 -9.96 -13.05
N ALA A 275 -29.77 -10.23 -13.44
CA ALA A 275 -29.44 -11.27 -14.41
C ALA A 275 -29.59 -12.71 -13.87
N GLY A 276 -29.91 -12.91 -12.59
CA GLY A 276 -30.04 -14.22 -11.97
C GLY A 276 -28.72 -15.01 -11.90
N LEU A 277 -27.59 -14.31 -11.78
CA LEU A 277 -26.26 -14.91 -11.65
C LEU A 277 -25.83 -14.99 -10.16
N PRO A 278 -24.98 -15.96 -9.80
CA PRO A 278 -24.33 -15.99 -8.48
C PRO A 278 -23.51 -14.71 -8.23
N LEU A 279 -23.44 -14.28 -6.97
CA LEU A 279 -22.57 -13.18 -6.57
C LEU A 279 -21.12 -13.64 -6.46
N TYR A 280 -20.19 -12.69 -6.65
CA TYR A 280 -18.79 -12.86 -6.26
C TYR A 280 -18.67 -13.16 -4.74
N GLU A 281 -17.56 -13.75 -4.32
CA GLU A 281 -17.37 -14.20 -2.94
C GLU A 281 -16.97 -13.04 -2.02
N HIS A 282 -15.90 -12.31 -2.39
CA HIS A 282 -15.36 -11.19 -1.61
C HIS A 282 -15.04 -9.98 -2.49
N LEU A 283 -15.41 -8.79 -1.99
CA LEU A 283 -14.89 -7.52 -2.45
C LEU A 283 -13.84 -7.02 -1.47
N ASN A 284 -12.58 -7.07 -1.89
CA ASN A 284 -11.41 -6.68 -1.11
C ASN A 284 -10.98 -5.26 -1.51
N VAL A 285 -11.11 -4.33 -0.58
CA VAL A 285 -10.99 -2.88 -0.83
C VAL A 285 -9.74 -2.34 -0.15
N HIS A 286 -8.85 -1.73 -0.92
CA HIS A 286 -7.62 -1.12 -0.42
C HIS A 286 -7.66 0.42 -0.46
N GLY A 287 -6.79 1.05 0.34
CA GLY A 287 -6.60 2.50 0.35
C GLY A 287 -5.69 2.99 -0.78
N TYR A 288 -5.33 4.27 -0.72
CA TYR A 288 -4.44 4.88 -1.69
C TYR A 288 -2.97 4.80 -1.29
N TRP A 289 -2.11 4.73 -2.30
CA TRP A 289 -0.73 5.18 -2.18
C TRP A 289 -0.68 6.70 -2.35
N LEU A 290 -0.17 7.38 -1.33
CA LEU A 290 0.02 8.82 -1.29
C LEU A 290 1.50 9.15 -1.56
N VAL A 291 1.78 10.27 -2.21
CA VAL A 291 3.15 10.77 -2.39
C VAL A 291 3.17 12.20 -1.87
N ARG A 292 4.01 12.48 -0.87
CA ARG A 292 4.00 13.75 -0.11
C ARG A 292 2.60 14.04 0.45
N ASP A 293 1.99 13.03 1.07
CA ASP A 293 0.65 13.07 1.69
C ASP A 293 -0.50 13.51 0.77
N THR A 294 -0.31 13.42 -0.54
CA THR A 294 -1.32 13.77 -1.55
C THR A 294 -1.55 12.60 -2.50
N LYS A 295 -2.78 12.49 -3.04
CA LYS A 295 -3.09 11.51 -4.10
C LYS A 295 -2.22 11.83 -5.32
N MET A 296 -1.65 10.79 -5.94
CA MET A 296 -0.86 10.96 -7.16
C MET A 296 -1.70 11.59 -8.26
N SER A 297 -1.15 12.62 -8.92
CA SER A 297 -1.74 13.23 -10.10
C SER A 297 -0.67 13.77 -11.03
N LYS A 298 -0.94 13.72 -12.35
CA LYS A 298 -0.04 14.29 -13.35
C LYS A 298 0.18 15.79 -13.15
N SER A 299 -0.86 16.51 -12.72
CA SER A 299 -0.81 17.96 -12.49
C SER A 299 0.12 18.35 -11.34
N LEU A 300 0.25 17.51 -10.31
CA LEU A 300 1.16 17.75 -9.17
C LEU A 300 2.58 17.26 -9.43
N GLY A 301 2.83 16.56 -10.55
CA GLY A 301 4.15 16.02 -10.88
C GLY A 301 4.68 14.98 -9.88
N ASN A 302 3.82 14.40 -9.05
CA ASN A 302 4.16 13.45 -7.98
C ASN A 302 3.91 11.98 -8.37
N VAL A 303 3.80 11.68 -9.67
CA VAL A 303 3.50 10.34 -10.17
C VAL A 303 4.74 9.46 -10.08
N VAL A 304 4.61 8.32 -9.40
CA VAL A 304 5.65 7.29 -9.34
C VAL A 304 5.45 6.30 -10.47
N GLU A 305 6.45 6.18 -11.35
CA GLU A 305 6.45 5.22 -12.45
C GLU A 305 6.93 3.83 -11.95
N PRO A 306 6.07 2.78 -11.98
CA PRO A 306 6.43 1.48 -11.42
C PRO A 306 7.59 0.80 -12.14
N SER A 307 7.74 1.05 -13.45
CA SER A 307 8.84 0.50 -14.23
C SER A 307 10.20 1.04 -13.81
N ASP A 308 10.28 2.31 -13.40
CA ASP A 308 11.52 2.90 -12.87
C ASP A 308 11.90 2.24 -11.54
N MET A 309 10.93 2.07 -10.65
CA MET A 309 11.13 1.41 -9.36
C MET A 309 11.64 -0.03 -9.54
N ALA A 310 11.01 -0.82 -10.42
CA ALA A 310 11.43 -2.18 -10.67
C ALA A 310 12.81 -2.27 -11.36
N GLN A 311 13.15 -1.32 -12.24
CA GLN A 311 14.47 -1.27 -12.88
C GLN A 311 15.57 -0.91 -11.88
N ARG A 312 15.33 0.04 -10.99
CA ARG A 312 16.32 0.54 -10.03
C ARG A 312 16.52 -0.37 -8.84
N PHE A 313 15.43 -0.94 -8.31
CA PHE A 313 15.44 -1.67 -7.04
C PHE A 313 15.18 -3.17 -7.20
N GLY A 314 14.75 -3.62 -8.39
CA GLY A 314 14.34 -4.99 -8.66
C GLY A 314 12.86 -5.25 -8.34
N PRO A 315 12.18 -6.12 -9.11
CA PRO A 315 10.74 -6.37 -8.95
C PRO A 315 10.41 -6.99 -7.59
N ASP A 316 11.15 -7.98 -7.11
CA ASP A 316 10.90 -8.62 -5.81
C ASP A 316 10.94 -7.63 -4.65
N ALA A 317 11.98 -6.79 -4.59
CA ALA A 317 12.15 -5.79 -3.54
C ALA A 317 11.00 -4.76 -3.55
N PHE A 318 10.59 -4.34 -4.74
CA PHE A 318 9.48 -3.41 -4.89
C PHE A 318 8.14 -4.07 -4.48
N ARG A 319 7.87 -5.30 -4.92
CA ARG A 319 6.67 -6.06 -4.52
C ARG A 319 6.62 -6.29 -3.01
N TYR A 320 7.73 -6.70 -2.41
CA TYR A 320 7.85 -6.85 -0.96
C TYR A 320 7.49 -5.56 -0.24
N PHE A 321 8.06 -4.42 -0.64
CA PHE A 321 7.74 -3.13 -0.05
C PHE A 321 6.24 -2.81 -0.12
N LEU A 322 5.62 -3.01 -1.28
CA LEU A 322 4.19 -2.73 -1.48
C LEU A 322 3.29 -3.53 -0.52
N LEU A 323 3.59 -4.81 -0.33
CA LEU A 323 2.82 -5.71 0.53
C LEU A 323 3.19 -5.58 2.01
N ARG A 324 4.42 -5.17 2.33
CA ARG A 324 4.92 -5.03 3.70
C ARG A 324 4.56 -3.70 4.34
N GLU A 325 4.56 -2.61 3.57
CA GLU A 325 4.43 -1.25 4.11
C GLU A 325 2.96 -0.83 4.27
N MET A 326 2.09 -1.18 3.31
CA MET A 326 0.67 -0.85 3.41
C MET A 326 -0.07 -1.84 4.33
N HIS A 327 -0.77 -1.30 5.32
CA HIS A 327 -1.84 -2.03 6.01
C HIS A 327 -3.05 -2.07 5.09
N PHE A 328 -3.40 -3.26 4.57
CA PHE A 328 -4.45 -3.40 3.56
C PHE A 328 -5.77 -2.76 4.02
N GLY A 329 -6.36 -1.92 3.15
CA GLY A 329 -7.55 -1.13 3.46
C GLY A 329 -7.28 0.27 3.99
N SER A 330 -6.07 0.59 4.43
CA SER A 330 -5.65 1.93 4.82
C SER A 330 -4.88 2.64 3.70
N ASP A 331 -4.82 3.96 3.75
CA ASP A 331 -3.91 4.73 2.91
C ASP A 331 -2.48 4.58 3.44
N ALA A 332 -1.49 4.59 2.54
CA ALA A 332 -0.08 4.51 2.88
C ALA A 332 0.73 5.52 2.06
N SER A 333 1.77 6.10 2.66
CA SER A 333 2.64 7.05 1.98
C SER A 333 3.84 6.34 1.35
N PHE A 334 4.11 6.66 0.09
CA PHE A 334 5.27 6.19 -0.65
C PHE A 334 6.40 7.22 -0.57
N SER A 335 7.61 6.74 -0.24
CA SER A 335 8.85 7.45 -0.48
C SER A 335 9.94 6.45 -0.90
N GLU A 336 10.87 6.89 -1.75
CA GLU A 336 12.02 6.06 -2.12
C GLU A 336 12.90 5.76 -0.91
N ASP A 337 13.01 6.68 0.04
CA ASP A 337 13.75 6.48 1.30
C ASP A 337 13.15 5.35 2.13
N ALA A 338 11.81 5.26 2.22
CA ALA A 338 11.14 4.15 2.91
C ALA A 338 11.39 2.83 2.19
N LEU A 339 11.34 2.81 0.85
CA LEU A 339 11.66 1.64 0.04
C LEU A 339 13.10 1.18 0.27
N VAL A 340 14.08 2.08 0.16
CA VAL A 340 15.49 1.78 0.42
C VAL A 340 15.71 1.34 1.86
N GLY A 341 15.01 1.97 2.82
CA GLY A 341 15.01 1.57 4.23
C GLY A 341 14.60 0.11 4.41
N ARG A 342 13.48 -0.30 3.81
CA ARG A 342 13.01 -1.69 3.84
C ARG A 342 13.95 -2.65 3.14
N ILE A 343 14.48 -2.28 1.97
CA ILE A 343 15.45 -3.13 1.26
C ILE A 343 16.69 -3.37 2.12
N ASN A 344 17.24 -2.31 2.73
CA ASN A 344 18.45 -2.41 3.51
C ASN A 344 18.22 -3.14 4.83
N ALA A 345 17.16 -2.82 5.57
CA ALA A 345 16.88 -3.43 6.87
C ALA A 345 16.37 -4.87 6.72
N ASP A 346 15.25 -5.04 6.03
CA ASP A 346 14.54 -6.31 6.00
C ASP A 346 15.23 -7.30 5.06
N LEU A 347 15.54 -6.89 3.82
CA LEU A 347 16.02 -7.81 2.79
C LEU A 347 17.53 -8.04 2.87
N ALA A 348 18.34 -6.98 2.98
CA ALA A 348 19.80 -7.10 2.99
C ALA A 348 20.35 -7.53 4.36
N ASN A 349 20.03 -6.77 5.42
CA ASN A 349 20.62 -6.98 6.74
C ASN A 349 20.06 -8.18 7.50
N ASP A 350 18.77 -8.48 7.35
CA ASP A 350 18.13 -9.60 8.06
C ASP A 350 18.17 -10.87 7.20
N LEU A 351 17.40 -10.92 6.11
CA LEU A 351 17.23 -12.14 5.30
C LEU A 351 18.49 -12.50 4.48
N GLY A 352 19.07 -11.54 3.78
CA GLY A 352 20.24 -11.74 2.93
C GLY A 352 21.49 -12.11 3.74
N ASN A 353 21.72 -11.44 4.86
CA ASN A 353 22.80 -11.76 5.79
C ASN A 353 22.62 -13.16 6.41
N LEU A 354 21.40 -13.54 6.77
CA LEU A 354 21.10 -14.88 7.28
C LEU A 354 21.53 -15.95 6.27
N PHE A 355 21.08 -15.84 5.02
CA PHE A 355 21.47 -16.76 3.95
C PHE A 355 22.98 -16.79 3.73
N SER A 356 23.61 -15.63 3.63
CA SER A 356 25.06 -15.51 3.42
C SER A 356 25.86 -16.20 4.54
N ARG A 357 25.53 -15.92 5.81
CA ARG A 357 26.22 -16.49 6.98
C ARG A 357 26.05 -17.99 7.07
N VAL A 358 24.81 -18.49 6.98
CA VAL A 358 24.50 -19.90 7.19
C VAL A 358 25.11 -20.75 6.08
N LEU A 359 24.95 -20.35 4.81
CA LEU A 359 25.53 -21.10 3.68
C LEU A 359 27.06 -21.13 3.75
N SER A 360 27.71 -20.00 4.06
CA SER A 360 29.16 -19.95 4.23
C SER A 360 29.67 -20.86 5.36
N MET A 361 28.91 -20.94 6.47
CA MET A 361 29.24 -21.85 7.58
C MET A 361 29.03 -23.32 7.18
N THR A 362 27.96 -23.64 6.45
CA THR A 362 27.74 -24.98 5.92
C THR A 362 28.84 -25.39 4.94
N ALA A 363 29.27 -24.47 4.06
CA ALA A 363 30.40 -24.66 3.16
C ALA A 363 31.68 -24.99 3.94
N LYS A 364 31.99 -24.17 4.95
CA LYS A 364 33.22 -24.31 5.74
C LYS A 364 33.25 -25.56 6.61
N TYR A 365 32.15 -25.90 7.28
CA TYR A 365 32.13 -26.95 8.31
C TYR A 365 31.69 -28.30 7.78
N PHE A 366 30.91 -28.33 6.69
CA PHE A 366 30.30 -29.54 6.14
C PHE A 366 30.50 -29.69 4.62
N GLY A 367 31.39 -28.89 4.01
CA GLY A 367 31.71 -28.99 2.58
C GLY A 367 30.50 -28.71 1.69
N SER A 368 29.60 -27.81 2.11
CA SER A 368 28.38 -27.43 1.38
C SER A 368 27.34 -28.55 1.27
N HIS A 369 27.35 -29.49 2.21
CA HIS A 369 26.31 -30.52 2.30
C HIS A 369 25.46 -30.31 3.55
N VAL A 370 24.15 -30.52 3.43
CA VAL A 370 23.22 -30.47 4.56
C VAL A 370 23.65 -31.52 5.60
N PRO A 371 23.96 -31.12 6.84
CA PRO A 371 24.44 -32.07 7.85
C PRO A 371 23.29 -32.93 8.39
N MET A 372 23.62 -34.15 8.84
CA MET A 372 22.68 -35.03 9.53
C MET A 372 22.45 -34.52 10.97
N PRO A 373 21.23 -34.10 11.33
CA PRO A 373 20.95 -33.64 12.69
C PRO A 373 21.02 -34.79 13.70
N LYS A 374 21.36 -34.44 14.95
CA LYS A 374 21.15 -35.28 16.14
C LYS A 374 19.93 -34.76 16.92
N ALA A 375 19.72 -35.30 18.13
CA ALA A 375 18.58 -34.93 18.96
C ALA A 375 18.46 -33.40 19.17
N LEU A 376 17.24 -32.88 18.98
CA LEU A 376 16.93 -31.47 19.18
C LEU A 376 16.96 -31.10 20.68
N GLN A 377 17.64 -30.00 20.97
CA GLN A 377 17.62 -29.34 22.28
C GLN A 377 16.43 -28.38 22.39
N GLU A 378 16.20 -27.82 23.58
CA GLU A 378 15.08 -26.93 23.86
C GLU A 378 15.05 -25.70 22.93
N ASP A 379 16.19 -25.05 22.74
CA ASP A 379 16.32 -23.91 21.82
C ASP A 379 15.98 -24.29 20.36
N ASP A 380 16.30 -25.52 19.94
CA ASP A 380 16.00 -25.97 18.56
C ASP A 380 14.51 -26.19 18.37
N LYS A 381 13.86 -26.80 19.37
CA LYS A 381 12.42 -27.02 19.38
C LYS A 381 11.68 -25.69 19.38
N ALA A 382 12.17 -24.70 20.14
CA ALA A 382 11.60 -23.36 20.13
C ALA A 382 11.65 -22.71 18.73
N ILE A 383 12.75 -22.90 17.97
CA ILE A 383 12.83 -22.44 16.57
C ILE A 383 11.88 -23.22 15.66
N ALA A 384 11.78 -24.54 15.82
CA ALA A 384 10.86 -25.36 15.03
C ALA A 384 9.39 -24.96 15.28
N ASP A 385 9.01 -24.74 16.54
CA ASP A 385 7.68 -24.29 16.94
C ASP A 385 7.38 -22.89 16.43
N LEU A 386 8.34 -21.95 16.55
CA LEU A 386 8.20 -20.61 15.99
C LEU A 386 8.03 -20.67 14.47
N CYS A 387 8.78 -21.52 13.79
CA CYS A 387 8.66 -21.72 12.35
C CYS A 387 7.25 -22.19 11.96
N ALA A 388 6.72 -23.21 12.63
CA ALA A 388 5.36 -23.70 12.39
C ALA A 388 4.30 -22.61 12.66
N ASN A 389 4.49 -21.81 13.72
CA ASN A 389 3.59 -20.71 14.05
C ASN A 389 3.65 -19.58 13.03
N SER A 390 4.83 -19.16 12.60
CA SER A 390 5.01 -18.13 11.57
C SER A 390 4.40 -18.55 10.24
N MET A 391 4.54 -19.82 9.85
CA MET A 391 3.89 -20.34 8.64
C MET A 391 2.37 -20.37 8.77
N ARG A 392 1.83 -20.83 9.91
CA ARG A 392 0.38 -20.84 10.16
C ARG A 392 -0.20 -19.42 10.12
N ASN A 393 0.49 -18.47 10.76
CA ASN A 393 0.11 -17.07 10.74
C ASN A 393 0.17 -16.52 9.31
N PHE A 394 1.23 -16.81 8.54
CA PHE A 394 1.33 -16.40 7.15
C PHE A 394 0.11 -16.87 6.34
N VAL A 395 -0.22 -18.17 6.40
CA VAL A 395 -1.37 -18.74 5.67
C VAL A 395 -2.67 -18.07 6.09
N GLN A 396 -2.95 -18.00 7.40
CA GLN A 396 -4.18 -17.40 7.90
C GLN A 396 -4.30 -15.91 7.55
N LEU A 397 -3.22 -15.14 7.67
CA LEU A 397 -3.24 -13.70 7.46
C LEU A 397 -3.31 -13.36 5.97
N PHE A 398 -2.62 -14.09 5.09
CA PHE A 398 -2.72 -13.89 3.64
C PHE A 398 -4.11 -14.23 3.11
N GLY A 399 -4.73 -15.34 3.56
CA GLY A 399 -6.13 -15.66 3.21
C GLY A 399 -7.15 -14.62 3.69
N ASN A 400 -6.78 -13.77 4.67
CA ASN A 400 -7.59 -12.66 5.15
C ASN A 400 -7.11 -11.29 4.64
N VAL A 401 -6.31 -11.25 3.57
CA VAL A 401 -5.72 -10.05 2.96
C VAL A 401 -4.91 -9.15 3.91
N GLN A 402 -4.35 -9.73 4.99
CA GLN A 402 -3.50 -9.07 6.00
C GLN A 402 -2.01 -9.28 5.70
N PHE A 403 -1.57 -8.84 4.53
CA PHE A 403 -0.24 -9.13 3.97
C PHE A 403 0.92 -8.63 4.86
N ALA A 404 0.83 -7.40 5.35
CA ALA A 404 1.89 -6.79 6.16
C ALA A 404 2.12 -7.57 7.47
N GLN A 405 1.05 -8.01 8.13
CA GLN A 405 1.11 -8.82 9.34
C GLN A 405 1.63 -10.23 9.04
N GLY A 406 1.19 -10.84 7.95
CA GLY A 406 1.69 -12.15 7.51
C GLY A 406 3.19 -12.14 7.24
N LEU A 407 3.69 -11.09 6.57
CA LEU A 407 5.12 -10.90 6.33
C LEU A 407 5.89 -10.60 7.61
N GLU A 408 5.33 -9.80 8.52
CA GLU A 408 5.98 -9.53 9.80
C GLU A 408 6.15 -10.79 10.65
N SER A 409 5.18 -11.71 10.64
CA SER A 409 5.32 -12.99 11.35
C SER A 409 6.44 -13.87 10.79
N LEU A 410 6.71 -13.79 9.47
CA LEU A 410 7.90 -14.42 8.88
C LEU A 410 9.19 -13.69 9.30
N TRP A 411 9.15 -12.36 9.43
CA TRP A 411 10.32 -11.58 9.84
C TRP A 411 10.68 -11.77 11.32
N GLU A 412 9.70 -12.04 12.18
CA GLU A 412 9.95 -12.50 13.55
C GLU A 412 10.80 -13.77 13.57
N LEU A 413 10.48 -14.75 12.70
CA LEU A 413 11.29 -15.96 12.52
C LEU A 413 12.69 -15.62 11.99
N VAL A 414 12.82 -14.79 10.96
CA VAL A 414 14.13 -14.39 10.40
C VAL A 414 15.03 -13.75 11.47
N ARG A 415 14.49 -12.84 12.30
CA ARG A 415 15.23 -12.23 13.41
C ARG A 415 15.58 -13.25 14.49
N ALA A 416 14.67 -14.16 14.81
CA ALA A 416 14.93 -15.25 15.76
C ALA A 416 16.05 -16.18 15.27
N LEU A 417 16.12 -16.49 13.97
CA LEU A 417 17.19 -17.30 13.38
C LEU A 417 18.55 -16.58 13.45
N ASN A 418 18.58 -15.28 13.14
CA ASN A 418 19.80 -14.46 13.32
C ASN A 418 20.28 -14.47 14.78
N LYS A 419 19.37 -14.33 15.74
CA LYS A 419 19.70 -14.44 17.17
C LYS A 419 20.15 -15.85 17.57
N TYR A 420 19.50 -16.88 17.05
CA TYR A 420 19.80 -18.28 17.35
C TYR A 420 21.21 -18.64 16.88
N VAL A 421 21.62 -18.23 15.67
CA VAL A 421 22.98 -18.49 15.20
C VAL A 421 24.04 -17.77 16.04
N ASP A 422 23.72 -16.59 16.57
CA ASP A 422 24.63 -15.87 17.47
C ASP A 422 24.74 -16.55 18.84
N THR A 423 23.61 -17.05 19.36
CA THR A 423 23.51 -17.69 20.68
C THR A 423 24.14 -19.07 20.70
N GLN A 424 23.90 -19.88 19.66
CA GLN A 424 24.48 -21.22 19.53
C GLN A 424 25.97 -21.19 19.16
N ALA A 425 26.46 -20.04 18.67
CA ALA A 425 27.86 -19.81 18.30
C ALA A 425 28.52 -20.98 17.52
N PRO A 426 28.06 -21.32 16.30
CA PRO A 426 28.59 -22.44 15.50
C PRO A 426 30.11 -22.46 15.34
N TRP A 427 30.73 -21.27 15.26
CA TRP A 427 32.19 -21.11 15.19
C TRP A 427 32.92 -21.63 16.43
N THR A 428 32.30 -21.52 17.61
CA THR A 428 32.84 -22.04 18.87
C THR A 428 32.66 -23.55 18.93
N LEU A 429 31.48 -24.05 18.57
CA LEU A 429 31.21 -25.49 18.49
C LEU A 429 32.20 -26.21 17.57
N TYR A 430 32.47 -25.62 16.40
CA TYR A 430 33.46 -26.14 15.46
C TYR A 430 34.88 -26.19 16.06
N LYS A 431 35.32 -25.09 16.69
CA LYS A 431 36.66 -25.03 17.34
C LYS A 431 36.82 -26.03 18.48
N GLN A 432 35.73 -26.33 19.19
CA GLN A 432 35.71 -27.30 20.29
C GLN A 432 35.54 -28.76 19.80
N GLY A 433 35.35 -28.98 18.50
CA GLY A 433 35.12 -30.31 17.93
C GLY A 433 33.74 -30.89 18.26
N ASN A 434 32.78 -30.06 18.72
CA ASN A 434 31.41 -30.51 19.02
C ASN A 434 30.57 -30.59 17.73
N MET A 435 30.96 -31.52 16.86
CA MET A 435 30.41 -31.65 15.51
C MET A 435 28.95 -32.13 15.52
N GLU A 436 28.54 -32.91 16.51
CA GLU A 436 27.15 -33.36 16.64
C GLU A 436 26.19 -32.21 16.92
N ARG A 437 26.52 -31.33 17.89
CA ARG A 437 25.70 -30.15 18.17
C ARG A 437 25.71 -29.19 16.97
N LEU A 438 26.88 -28.97 16.38
CA LEU A 438 27.03 -28.11 15.21
C LEU A 438 26.16 -28.58 14.04
N ALA A 439 26.12 -29.89 13.78
CA ALA A 439 25.28 -30.47 12.73
C ALA A 439 23.79 -30.17 12.96
N THR A 440 23.28 -30.36 14.18
CA THR A 440 21.90 -30.02 14.53
C THR A 440 21.59 -28.54 14.35
N VAL A 441 22.44 -27.65 14.87
CA VAL A 441 22.25 -26.19 14.76
C VAL A 441 22.19 -25.75 13.29
N MET A 442 23.12 -26.24 12.47
CA MET A 442 23.14 -25.89 11.05
C MET A 442 21.95 -26.47 10.29
N TYR A 443 21.51 -27.70 10.61
CA TYR A 443 20.31 -28.29 10.01
C TYR A 443 19.05 -27.48 10.34
N VAL A 444 18.84 -27.10 11.61
CA VAL A 444 17.69 -26.29 12.05
C VAL A 444 17.64 -24.96 11.29
N MET A 445 18.78 -24.29 11.13
CA MET A 445 18.88 -23.04 10.37
C MET A 445 18.51 -23.22 8.89
N LEU A 446 19.07 -24.24 8.23
CA LEU A 446 18.80 -24.51 6.81
C LEU A 446 17.33 -24.92 6.57
N ALA A 447 16.76 -25.73 7.46
CA ALA A 447 15.37 -26.12 7.40
C ALA A 447 14.43 -24.92 7.56
N ALA A 448 14.67 -24.05 8.55
CA ALA A 448 13.86 -22.85 8.74
C ALA A 448 14.01 -21.85 7.58
N MET A 449 15.21 -21.66 7.04
CA MET A 449 15.46 -20.84 5.84
C MET A 449 14.67 -21.35 4.63
N ARG A 450 14.58 -22.67 4.43
CA ARG A 450 13.73 -23.28 3.41
C ARG A 450 12.27 -22.86 3.60
N LYS A 451 11.73 -23.01 4.81
CA LYS A 451 10.32 -22.66 5.12
C LYS A 451 10.03 -21.19 4.86
N THR A 452 10.91 -20.28 5.27
CA THR A 452 10.80 -18.85 4.94
C THR A 452 10.78 -18.63 3.43
N ALA A 453 11.66 -19.29 2.68
CA ALA A 453 11.70 -19.15 1.23
C ALA A 453 10.42 -19.66 0.54
N LEU A 454 9.83 -20.77 1.02
CA LEU A 454 8.54 -21.28 0.52
C LEU A 454 7.43 -20.23 0.69
N CYS A 455 7.26 -19.68 1.89
CA CYS A 455 6.21 -18.69 2.17
C CYS A 455 6.43 -17.36 1.43
N LEU A 456 7.67 -17.00 1.09
CA LEU A 456 7.94 -15.75 0.35
C LEU A 456 7.67 -15.86 -1.16
N TRP A 457 7.42 -17.05 -1.70
CA TRP A 457 7.18 -17.24 -3.14
C TRP A 457 6.04 -16.38 -3.73
N PRO A 458 4.90 -16.17 -3.05
CA PRO A 458 3.84 -15.30 -3.60
C PRO A 458 4.24 -13.82 -3.69
N VAL A 459 5.14 -13.37 -2.83
CA VAL A 459 5.53 -11.95 -2.71
C VAL A 459 6.77 -11.65 -3.53
N MET A 460 7.80 -12.50 -3.41
CA MET A 460 9.10 -12.39 -4.07
C MET A 460 9.44 -13.68 -4.83
N PRO A 461 8.71 -14.03 -5.90
CA PRO A 461 8.84 -15.30 -6.61
C PRO A 461 10.26 -15.58 -7.13
N VAL A 462 10.95 -14.59 -7.70
CA VAL A 462 12.31 -14.79 -8.25
C VAL A 462 13.33 -14.98 -7.13
N ALA A 463 13.31 -14.14 -6.10
CA ALA A 463 14.20 -14.27 -4.96
C ALA A 463 13.92 -15.55 -4.15
N SER A 464 12.65 -15.94 -3.98
CA SER A 464 12.25 -17.22 -3.39
C SER A 464 12.82 -18.40 -4.17
N GLY A 465 12.66 -18.42 -5.50
CA GLY A 465 13.25 -19.45 -6.35
C GLY A 465 14.77 -19.53 -6.21
N LYS A 466 15.46 -18.37 -6.15
CA LYS A 466 16.91 -18.32 -5.89
C LYS A 466 17.30 -18.84 -4.51
N MET A 467 16.54 -18.48 -3.46
CA MET A 467 16.75 -18.98 -2.09
C MET A 467 16.63 -20.51 -2.04
N LEU A 468 15.59 -21.06 -2.66
CA LEU A 468 15.36 -22.51 -2.71
C LEU A 468 16.43 -23.22 -3.54
N ALA A 469 16.85 -22.65 -4.68
CA ALA A 469 17.96 -23.17 -5.48
C ALA A 469 19.29 -23.18 -4.70
N GLN A 470 19.57 -22.13 -3.90
CA GLN A 470 20.74 -22.09 -3.00
C GLN A 470 20.69 -23.16 -1.91
N LEU A 471 19.49 -23.65 -1.56
CA LEU A 471 19.27 -24.75 -0.63
C LEU A 471 19.21 -26.12 -1.32
N GLY A 472 19.55 -26.20 -2.62
CA GLY A 472 19.55 -27.45 -3.37
C GLY A 472 18.17 -27.93 -3.84
N GLN A 473 17.17 -27.06 -3.79
CA GLN A 473 15.78 -27.33 -4.20
C GLN A 473 15.35 -26.36 -5.31
N PRO A 474 15.91 -26.47 -6.53
CA PRO A 474 15.52 -25.60 -7.63
C PRO A 474 14.03 -25.79 -7.97
N VAL A 475 13.35 -24.67 -8.19
CA VAL A 475 11.91 -24.63 -8.52
C VAL A 475 11.76 -24.24 -9.98
N GLN A 476 10.81 -24.84 -10.67
CA GLN A 476 10.45 -24.41 -12.02
C GLN A 476 9.84 -23.01 -11.98
N GLU A 477 10.30 -22.14 -12.87
CA GLU A 477 9.78 -20.78 -12.98
C GLU A 477 8.25 -20.77 -13.15
N GLY A 478 7.56 -19.92 -12.38
CA GLY A 478 6.11 -19.78 -12.41
C GLY A 478 5.32 -20.89 -11.71
N GLN A 479 5.96 -21.96 -11.24
CA GLN A 479 5.31 -23.04 -10.48
C GLN A 479 5.48 -22.86 -8.97
N PRO A 480 4.48 -23.25 -8.16
CA PRO A 480 4.63 -23.22 -6.71
C PRO A 480 5.75 -24.19 -6.29
N PRO A 481 6.54 -23.85 -5.26
CA PRO A 481 7.70 -24.64 -4.84
C PRO A 481 7.32 -25.96 -4.16
N VAL A 482 6.07 -26.09 -3.71
CA VAL A 482 5.49 -27.27 -3.07
C VAL A 482 4.05 -27.42 -3.53
N ALA A 483 3.49 -28.63 -3.39
CA ALA A 483 2.09 -28.89 -3.76
C ALA A 483 1.10 -28.16 -2.85
N ASN A 484 1.39 -28.12 -1.54
CA ASN A 484 0.65 -27.35 -0.56
C ASN A 484 1.59 -26.93 0.59
N VAL A 485 1.68 -25.64 0.88
CA VAL A 485 2.51 -25.11 1.96
C VAL A 485 1.97 -25.42 3.36
N GLU A 486 0.68 -25.76 3.50
CA GLU A 486 0.12 -26.16 4.79
C GLU A 486 0.69 -27.51 5.27
N ASP A 487 0.97 -28.43 4.34
CA ASP A 487 1.58 -29.74 4.65
C ASP A 487 2.98 -29.58 5.27
N GLU A 488 3.64 -28.47 4.96
CA GLU A 488 4.96 -28.11 5.44
C GLU A 488 4.93 -27.57 6.89
N ILE A 489 3.76 -27.22 7.45
CA ILE A 489 3.64 -26.68 8.82
C ILE A 489 3.92 -27.78 9.86
N ALA A 490 3.41 -28.99 9.65
CA ALA A 490 3.54 -30.09 10.59
C ALA A 490 4.91 -30.79 10.53
N HIS A 491 5.65 -30.61 9.44
CA HIS A 491 6.90 -31.32 9.17
C HIS A 491 8.07 -30.35 9.12
N PHE A 492 8.74 -30.13 10.24
CA PHE A 492 9.92 -29.24 10.26
C PHE A 492 11.07 -29.79 9.39
N GLU A 493 11.21 -31.11 9.35
CA GLU A 493 12.17 -31.82 8.50
C GLU A 493 11.69 -31.77 7.04
N GLY A 494 12.38 -31.01 6.19
CA GLY A 494 12.04 -30.86 4.76
C GLY A 494 13.25 -30.67 3.85
N LEU A 495 14.45 -30.84 4.39
CA LEU A 495 15.70 -30.74 3.66
C LEU A 495 16.50 -32.03 3.91
N GLU A 496 16.66 -32.87 2.90
CA GLU A 496 17.34 -34.16 3.10
C GLU A 496 18.83 -33.95 3.43
N PRO A 497 19.36 -34.59 4.49
CA PRO A 497 20.79 -34.58 4.76
C PRO A 497 21.61 -35.09 3.57
N GLY A 498 22.74 -34.45 3.28
CA GLY A 498 23.59 -34.76 2.14
C GLY A 498 23.22 -34.01 0.86
N ILE A 499 22.11 -33.26 0.80
CA ILE A 499 21.86 -32.35 -0.32
C ILE A 499 22.98 -31.30 -0.39
N GLN A 500 23.43 -30.99 -1.60
CA GLN A 500 24.39 -29.93 -1.83
C GLN A 500 23.69 -28.55 -1.79
N VAL A 501 24.23 -27.62 -1.01
CA VAL A 501 23.80 -26.23 -0.93
C VAL A 501 24.85 -25.31 -1.57
N ALA A 502 24.48 -24.06 -1.84
CA ALA A 502 25.41 -23.06 -2.33
C ALA A 502 26.49 -22.71 -1.28
N GLU A 503 27.69 -22.34 -1.75
CA GLU A 503 28.79 -21.97 -0.86
C GLU A 503 28.61 -20.61 -0.17
N GLY A 504 27.70 -19.78 -0.69
CA GLY A 504 27.40 -18.45 -0.19
C GLY A 504 26.22 -17.82 -0.92
N SER A 505 25.86 -16.61 -0.55
CA SER A 505 24.71 -15.90 -1.11
C SER A 505 24.94 -14.40 -1.23
N ASN A 506 24.37 -13.81 -2.28
CA ASN A 506 24.33 -12.37 -2.54
C ASN A 506 22.94 -12.01 -3.12
N LEU A 507 21.88 -12.31 -2.38
CA LEU A 507 20.49 -12.11 -2.83
C LEU A 507 20.09 -10.64 -2.91
N PHE A 508 20.42 -9.89 -1.88
CA PHE A 508 19.95 -8.51 -1.68
C PHE A 508 21.15 -7.61 -1.40
N PRO A 509 21.82 -7.08 -2.45
CA PRO A 509 22.88 -6.12 -2.25
C PRO A 509 22.32 -4.87 -1.56
N ARG A 510 23.05 -4.36 -0.58
CA ARG A 510 22.67 -3.14 0.12
C ARG A 510 22.71 -1.96 -0.85
N ILE A 511 21.70 -1.10 -0.78
CA ILE A 511 21.64 0.13 -1.57
C ILE A 511 22.34 1.23 -0.77
N GLU A 512 23.41 1.76 -1.35
CA GLU A 512 24.03 2.98 -0.84
C GLU A 512 23.18 4.18 -1.26
N VAL A 513 22.61 4.87 -0.28
CA VAL A 513 22.00 6.18 -0.52
C VAL A 513 23.16 7.14 -0.79
N LYS A 514 23.42 7.46 -2.05
CA LYS A 514 24.28 8.60 -2.37
C LYS A 514 23.59 9.83 -1.78
N LYS A 515 24.18 10.42 -0.73
CA LYS A 515 23.89 11.80 -0.39
C LYS A 515 24.23 12.63 -1.62
N GLU A 516 23.23 13.12 -2.34
CA GLU A 516 23.48 14.12 -3.37
C GLU A 516 24.11 15.34 -2.69
N GLY A 517 25.41 15.55 -2.94
CA GLY A 517 26.22 16.56 -2.27
C GLY A 517 27.70 16.26 -2.11
N ALA A 518 28.22 15.14 -2.62
CA ALA A 518 29.66 14.85 -2.54
C ALA A 518 30.20 14.14 -3.78
N ASP A 519 30.01 14.70 -4.97
CA ASP A 519 30.91 14.44 -6.11
C ASP A 519 30.70 15.48 -7.23
N SER A 520 31.11 16.72 -6.97
CA SER A 520 31.56 17.64 -8.02
C SER A 520 33.08 17.70 -7.98
N LYS A 521 33.72 16.80 -8.72
CA LYS A 521 35.13 16.98 -9.10
C LYS A 521 35.21 18.23 -9.99
N GLU A 522 35.59 19.36 -9.41
CA GLU A 522 36.05 20.49 -10.20
C GLU A 522 37.42 20.20 -10.85
N PRO A 523 37.69 20.74 -12.05
CA PRO A 523 38.97 20.53 -12.74
C PRO A 523 40.09 21.35 -12.09
N LYS A 524 41.26 20.72 -11.99
CA LYS A 524 42.52 21.29 -11.49
C LYS A 524 42.86 22.65 -12.13
N ALA A 525 43.15 23.64 -11.28
CA ALA A 525 44.03 24.76 -11.61
C ALA A 525 45.19 24.84 -10.61
N GLN A 526 46.40 24.95 -11.16
CA GLN A 526 47.70 24.90 -10.49
C GLN A 526 48.01 26.19 -9.69
N LYS A 527 48.72 26.06 -8.54
CA LYS A 527 50.00 26.76 -8.26
C LYS A 527 50.65 26.40 -6.90
N LYS A 528 51.87 25.86 -7.03
CA LYS A 528 53.15 26.14 -6.32
C LYS A 528 53.25 26.29 -4.78
N ASP A 529 54.02 25.35 -4.22
CA ASP A 529 55.12 25.44 -3.24
C ASP A 529 55.12 26.47 -2.10
N LYS A 530 55.16 25.96 -0.84
CA LYS A 530 56.35 26.05 0.05
C LYS A 530 56.22 25.24 1.36
N GLN A 531 57.34 24.64 1.74
CA GLN A 531 57.83 24.07 3.03
C GLN A 531 57.48 24.91 4.28
N ALA A 532 57.58 24.49 5.55
CA ALA A 532 57.74 23.25 6.31
C ALA A 532 57.49 23.60 7.80
N GLU A 533 57.22 22.59 8.65
CA GLU A 533 57.58 22.43 10.09
C GLU A 533 56.45 21.85 10.98
N LYS A 534 56.86 20.86 11.81
CA LYS A 534 56.19 20.25 12.98
C LYS A 534 56.87 20.86 14.25
N PRO A 535 56.48 20.62 15.54
CA PRO A 535 55.45 19.72 16.11
C PRO A 535 54.65 20.29 17.34
N GLN A 536 53.77 19.46 17.92
CA GLN A 536 53.38 19.30 19.35
C GLN A 536 51.94 19.58 19.84
N GLU A 537 51.37 18.48 20.34
CA GLU A 537 50.40 18.18 21.42
C GLU A 537 49.50 19.24 22.12
N LYS A 538 48.25 18.76 22.28
CA LYS A 538 47.30 18.90 23.41
C LYS A 538 46.60 20.25 23.62
N ALA A 539 45.29 20.27 23.31
CA ALA A 539 44.19 20.39 24.27
C ALA A 539 42.85 20.50 23.52
N ALA A 540 41.82 19.78 23.99
CA ALA A 540 40.43 19.99 23.55
C ALA A 540 39.95 21.38 24.00
N PRO A 541 39.19 22.11 23.16
CA PRO A 541 37.79 22.34 23.55
C PRO A 541 36.78 22.52 22.39
N LYS A 542 35.54 22.11 22.70
CA LYS A 542 34.25 22.74 22.33
C LYS A 542 33.92 22.94 20.85
N GLN A 543 33.07 22.05 20.35
CA GLN A 543 32.17 22.30 19.23
C GLN A 543 31.24 23.48 19.55
N ALA A 544 31.44 24.58 18.85
CA ALA A 544 30.40 25.56 18.57
C ALA A 544 29.89 25.24 17.15
N ALA A 545 28.67 24.71 17.05
CA ALA A 545 27.98 24.57 15.79
C ALA A 545 27.40 25.94 15.42
N ALA A 546 27.86 26.49 14.30
CA ALA A 546 27.14 27.51 13.55
C ALA A 546 26.27 26.76 12.53
N GLU A 547 24.96 26.91 12.67
CA GLU A 547 23.96 26.44 11.71
C GLU A 547 23.97 27.35 10.47
N GLN A 548 24.09 26.73 9.29
CA GLN A 548 23.62 27.30 8.03
C GLN A 548 22.63 26.30 7.44
N GLY A 549 21.41 26.80 7.20
CA GLY A 549 20.25 26.01 6.82
C GLY A 549 20.32 25.45 5.41
N GLY A 550 19.95 24.17 5.32
CA GLY A 550 19.41 23.51 4.14
C GLY A 550 18.22 22.67 4.63
N ALA A 551 17.08 22.81 3.96
CA ALA A 551 15.85 22.12 4.34
C ALA A 551 15.95 20.61 4.02
N ASP A 552 16.31 19.82 5.03
CA ASP A 552 16.21 18.36 5.03
C ASP A 552 14.79 17.91 5.43
N ALA A 553 14.33 16.79 4.86
CA ALA A 553 13.11 16.11 5.30
C ALA A 553 13.22 15.72 6.78
N PRO A 554 12.12 15.77 7.58
CA PRO A 554 12.20 15.54 9.01
C PRO A 554 12.66 14.12 9.32
N ALA A 555 13.81 13.99 9.97
CA ALA A 555 14.34 12.73 10.46
C ALA A 555 13.34 12.08 11.44
N VAL A 556 12.85 10.89 11.11
CA VAL A 556 11.98 10.11 11.98
C VAL A 556 12.81 9.66 13.20
N LYS A 557 12.38 10.06 14.39
CA LYS A 557 13.01 9.65 15.64
C LYS A 557 12.75 8.14 15.90
N PRO A 558 13.64 7.44 16.63
CA PRO A 558 13.41 6.06 17.03
C PRO A 558 12.07 5.88 17.76
N ASN A 559 11.50 4.67 17.66
CA ASN A 559 10.30 4.31 18.41
C ASN A 559 10.53 4.47 19.92
N VAL A 560 9.50 4.92 20.61
CA VAL A 560 9.45 5.02 22.07
C VAL A 560 8.36 4.09 22.60
N GLU A 561 8.58 3.54 23.79
CA GLU A 561 7.56 2.75 24.49
C GLU A 561 6.40 3.66 24.94
N PHE A 562 5.19 3.12 24.98
CA PHE A 562 3.99 3.89 25.35
C PHE A 562 4.09 4.52 26.76
N ASP A 563 4.80 3.87 27.68
CA ASP A 563 5.05 4.42 29.02
C ASP A 563 5.89 5.71 28.98
N GLN A 564 6.72 5.90 27.96
CA GLN A 564 7.48 7.14 27.78
C GLN A 564 6.58 8.30 27.34
N PHE A 565 5.50 8.02 26.61
CA PHE A 565 4.48 9.00 26.28
C PHE A 565 3.61 9.33 27.50
N LYS A 566 3.14 8.31 28.23
CA LYS A 566 2.40 8.49 29.50
C LYS A 566 3.17 9.26 30.56
N ALA A 567 4.50 9.21 30.53
CA ALA A 567 5.33 9.96 31.46
C ALA A 567 5.32 11.47 31.21
N LEU A 568 4.78 11.96 30.08
CA LEU A 568 4.67 13.38 29.78
C LEU A 568 3.34 13.95 30.29
N ASP A 569 3.39 15.06 31.02
CA ASP A 569 2.21 15.81 31.43
C ASP A 569 1.87 16.84 30.34
N LEU A 570 0.99 16.44 29.42
CA LEU A 570 0.54 17.25 28.29
C LEU A 570 -0.84 17.82 28.57
N ARG A 571 -0.98 19.15 28.55
CA ARG A 571 -2.26 19.82 28.85
C ARG A 571 -2.62 20.93 27.88
N VAL A 572 -3.92 21.18 27.78
CA VAL A 572 -4.49 22.36 27.12
C VAL A 572 -4.61 23.50 28.12
N GLY A 573 -4.20 24.71 27.77
CA GLY A 573 -4.36 25.90 28.60
C GLY A 573 -4.58 27.17 27.80
N THR A 574 -5.14 28.19 28.45
CA THR A 574 -5.46 29.48 27.83
C THR A 574 -4.42 30.54 28.19
N VAL A 575 -3.84 31.19 27.17
CA VAL A 575 -2.90 32.28 27.36
C VAL A 575 -3.63 33.50 27.94
N LYS A 576 -3.24 33.95 29.13
CA LYS A 576 -3.81 35.14 29.79
C LYS A 576 -2.98 36.38 29.57
N VAL A 577 -1.65 36.22 29.49
CA VAL A 577 -0.71 37.32 29.21
C VAL A 577 0.32 36.84 28.19
N ALA A 578 0.62 37.70 27.22
CA ALA A 578 1.71 37.50 26.28
C ALA A 578 2.50 38.82 26.14
N GLU A 579 3.81 38.77 26.31
CA GLU A 579 4.70 39.93 26.25
C GLU A 579 6.00 39.55 25.54
N LYS A 580 6.67 40.53 24.92
CA LYS A 580 8.04 40.32 24.43
C LYS A 580 8.99 40.16 25.62
N HIS A 581 9.90 39.20 25.53
CA HIS A 581 10.90 39.03 26.57
C HIS A 581 11.84 40.25 26.62
N PRO A 582 12.09 40.85 27.79
CA PRO A 582 12.78 42.14 27.91
C PRO A 582 14.21 42.13 27.36
N ASN A 583 14.87 40.97 27.39
CA ASN A 583 16.25 40.79 26.94
C ASN A 583 16.39 39.78 25.76
N ALA A 584 15.30 39.47 25.04
CA ALA A 584 15.35 38.46 23.98
C ALA A 584 14.33 38.70 22.86
N ASP A 585 14.81 39.09 21.68
CA ASP A 585 13.96 39.55 20.58
C ASP A 585 13.12 38.43 19.93
N ARG A 586 13.58 37.17 20.04
CA ARG A 586 12.91 35.99 19.45
C ARG A 586 11.97 35.27 20.42
N ILE A 587 11.83 35.74 21.66
CA ILE A 587 11.12 35.02 22.73
C ILE A 587 9.93 35.83 23.23
N LEU A 588 8.78 35.17 23.35
CA LEU A 588 7.63 35.66 24.07
C LEU A 588 7.58 35.04 25.46
N ARG A 589 7.24 35.87 26.45
CA ARG A 589 6.85 35.46 27.79
C ARG A 589 5.34 35.29 27.81
N LEU A 590 4.89 34.07 28.09
CA LEU A 590 3.48 33.73 28.17
C LEU A 590 3.14 33.37 29.62
N GLU A 591 2.03 33.90 30.14
CA GLU A 591 1.39 33.42 31.37
C GLU A 591 0.13 32.66 30.98
N ILE A 592 0.09 31.36 31.25
CA ILE A 592 -0.93 30.44 30.75
C ILE A 592 -1.68 29.80 31.91
N ASP A 593 -3.01 29.78 31.81
CA ASP A 593 -3.90 29.14 32.75
C ASP A 593 -4.15 27.69 32.35
N PHE A 594 -3.74 26.75 33.20
CA PHE A 594 -3.99 25.32 33.05
C PHE A 594 -4.98 24.80 34.11
N GLY A 595 -5.79 25.68 34.73
CA GLY A 595 -6.77 25.29 35.74
C GLY A 595 -6.17 24.91 37.10
N GLU A 596 -4.91 25.27 37.35
CA GLU A 596 -4.17 24.91 38.58
C GLU A 596 -4.27 25.95 39.70
N GLY A 597 -4.98 27.07 39.45
CA GLY A 597 -5.14 28.18 40.41
C GLY A 597 -4.04 29.24 40.35
N GLU A 598 -2.91 28.96 39.70
CA GLU A 598 -1.84 29.92 39.38
C GLU A 598 -1.54 29.89 37.87
N LEU A 599 -1.07 31.01 37.33
CA LEU A 599 -0.62 31.07 35.94
C LEU A 599 0.80 30.51 35.84
N ARG A 600 1.06 29.71 34.82
CA ARG A 600 2.41 29.21 34.53
C ARG A 600 3.10 30.11 33.51
N GLN A 601 4.30 30.57 33.89
CA GLN A 601 5.19 31.29 32.97
C GLN A 601 5.89 30.31 32.02
N ILE A 602 5.64 30.44 30.72
CA ILE A 602 6.33 29.70 29.65
C ILE A 602 6.99 30.68 28.69
N LEU A 603 8.27 30.45 28.41
CA LEU A 603 9.06 31.24 27.47
C LEU A 603 9.15 30.48 26.15
N SER A 604 8.62 31.05 25.07
CA SER A 604 8.52 30.38 23.78
C SER A 604 9.09 31.21 22.64
N GLY A 605 9.73 30.55 21.67
CA GLY A 605 10.38 31.16 20.51
C GLY A 605 9.42 31.66 19.43
N LEU A 606 8.33 32.33 19.83
CA LEU A 606 7.20 32.66 18.95
C LEU A 606 7.20 34.09 18.42
N ALA A 607 8.14 34.93 18.87
CA ALA A 607 8.07 36.38 18.65
C ALA A 607 8.23 36.80 17.17
N GLU A 608 8.78 35.93 16.32
CA GLU A 608 8.91 36.15 14.87
C GLU A 608 7.66 35.71 14.08
N HIS A 609 6.77 34.92 14.70
CA HIS A 609 5.59 34.32 14.05
C HIS A 609 4.27 34.84 14.58
N TYR A 610 4.24 35.37 15.81
CA TYR A 610 3.03 35.87 16.46
C TYR A 610 3.29 37.20 17.16
N ALA A 611 2.37 38.15 16.98
CA ALA A 611 2.31 39.33 17.84
C ALA A 611 1.75 38.92 19.21
N PRO A 612 2.21 39.51 20.33
CA PRO A 612 1.71 39.17 21.67
C PRO A 612 0.18 39.28 21.79
N GLU A 613 -0.40 40.28 21.15
CA GLU A 613 -1.84 40.57 21.18
C GLU A 613 -2.66 39.44 20.53
N ASP A 614 -2.09 38.74 19.55
CA ASP A 614 -2.75 37.63 18.85
C ASP A 614 -2.77 36.34 19.66
N LEU A 615 -2.05 36.29 20.78
CA LEU A 615 -1.94 35.11 21.62
C LEU A 615 -2.85 35.16 22.85
N VAL A 616 -3.16 36.36 23.34
CA VAL A 616 -4.05 36.51 24.51
C VAL A 616 -5.43 35.93 24.20
N GLY A 617 -5.89 35.00 25.03
CA GLY A 617 -7.16 34.28 24.87
C GLY A 617 -7.08 33.04 23.98
N LYS A 618 -5.95 32.75 23.32
CA LYS A 618 -5.78 31.50 22.58
C LYS A 618 -5.54 30.33 23.51
N ARG A 619 -6.10 29.17 23.13
CA ARG A 619 -5.79 27.88 23.73
C ARG A 619 -4.59 27.25 23.05
N VAL A 620 -3.70 26.70 23.85
CA VAL A 620 -2.47 26.06 23.39
C VAL A 620 -2.25 24.75 24.13
N CYS A 621 -1.58 23.82 23.46
CA CYS A 621 -1.11 22.57 24.08
C CYS A 621 0.32 22.77 24.61
N ALA A 622 0.61 22.28 25.82
CA ALA A 622 1.94 22.40 26.41
C ALA A 622 2.36 21.16 27.21
N VAL A 623 3.66 20.93 27.31
CA VAL A 623 4.28 19.95 28.22
C VAL A 623 4.61 20.66 29.54
N LEU A 624 4.12 20.14 30.66
CA LEU A 624 4.18 20.81 31.97
C LEU A 624 5.18 20.21 32.96
N ASN A 625 5.65 18.98 32.73
CA ASN A 625 6.54 18.27 33.63
C ASN A 625 8.01 18.19 33.16
N LEU A 626 8.40 19.07 32.22
CA LEU A 626 9.81 19.29 31.90
C LEU A 626 10.51 20.06 33.04
N ALA A 627 11.78 19.74 33.29
CA ALA A 627 12.57 20.49 34.27
C ALA A 627 12.62 21.99 33.91
N PRO A 628 12.34 22.91 34.86
CA PRO A 628 12.33 24.33 34.58
C PRO A 628 13.66 24.82 33.99
N ARG A 629 13.59 25.67 32.97
CA ARG A 629 14.78 26.21 32.29
C ARG A 629 14.86 27.71 32.44
N LYS A 630 16.02 28.20 32.90
CA LYS A 630 16.31 29.63 32.94
C LYS A 630 16.75 30.11 31.55
N ILE A 631 16.03 31.05 30.98
CA ILE A 631 16.31 31.65 29.67
C ILE A 631 16.44 33.15 29.86
N ARG A 632 17.64 33.67 29.63
CA ARG A 632 17.98 35.11 29.68
C ARG A 632 17.40 35.90 30.87
N GLY A 633 17.34 35.25 32.04
CA GLY A 633 16.97 35.88 33.32
C GLY A 633 15.62 35.41 33.88
N LEU A 634 14.70 34.95 33.04
CA LEU A 634 13.39 34.41 33.43
C LEU A 634 13.40 32.87 33.43
N VAL A 635 12.46 32.24 34.13
CA VAL A 635 12.34 30.78 34.22
C VAL A 635 11.11 30.30 33.44
N SER A 636 11.29 29.34 32.54
CA SER A 636 10.19 28.67 31.83
C SER A 636 9.79 27.41 32.58
N HIS A 637 8.51 27.28 32.91
CA HIS A 637 7.91 26.17 33.65
C HIS A 637 7.10 25.20 32.76
N GLY A 638 7.49 25.12 31.48
CA GLY A 638 6.89 24.23 30.49
C GLY A 638 7.36 24.55 29.08
N MET A 639 6.74 23.89 28.10
CA MET A 639 7.00 24.10 26.68
C MET A 639 5.70 24.05 25.88
N VAL A 640 5.36 25.13 25.19
CA VAL A 640 4.23 25.17 24.25
C VAL A 640 4.57 24.37 22.99
N LEU A 641 3.62 23.55 22.54
CA LEU A 641 3.77 22.72 21.35
C LEU A 641 3.44 23.51 20.08
N THR A 642 4.33 23.40 19.10
CA THR A 642 4.20 24.03 17.78
C THR A 642 4.47 23.00 16.69
N ALA A 643 3.90 23.22 15.51
CA ALA A 643 4.14 22.45 14.30
C ALA A 643 4.57 23.40 13.18
N GLY A 644 5.65 23.10 12.47
CA GLY A 644 6.15 23.99 11.42
C GLY A 644 7.64 23.81 11.12
N THR A 645 8.17 24.68 10.28
CA THR A 645 9.60 24.80 9.99
C THR A 645 10.18 26.01 10.72
N ASP A 646 11.50 26.18 10.76
CA ASP A 646 12.15 27.35 11.35
C ASP A 646 11.69 28.69 10.74
N SER A 647 11.07 28.67 9.56
CA SER A 647 10.52 29.84 8.87
C SER A 647 9.02 30.09 9.12
N ALA A 648 8.27 29.11 9.63
CA ALA A 648 6.84 29.21 9.88
C ALA A 648 6.39 28.23 10.96
N LEU A 649 6.04 28.73 12.14
CA LEU A 649 5.51 27.95 13.26
C LEU A 649 4.00 28.16 13.44
N GLY A 650 3.25 27.06 13.56
CA GLY A 650 1.85 27.01 13.96
C GLY A 650 1.69 26.50 15.39
N LEU A 651 0.80 27.10 16.19
CA LEU A 651 0.43 26.58 17.51
C LEU A 651 -0.45 25.34 17.39
N LEU A 652 -0.16 24.31 18.20
CA LEU A 652 -1.03 23.14 18.32
C LEU A 652 -2.27 23.49 19.18
N ALA A 653 -3.46 23.28 18.62
CA ALA A 653 -4.75 23.57 19.26
C ALA A 653 -5.74 22.42 19.07
N VAL A 654 -6.75 22.36 19.93
CA VAL A 654 -7.85 21.41 19.86
C VAL A 654 -8.95 21.90 18.92
N ASP A 655 -9.68 20.98 18.28
CA ASP A 655 -10.74 21.25 17.29
C ASP A 655 -12.04 21.78 17.92
N ARG A 656 -12.16 21.70 19.24
CA ARG A 656 -13.34 22.04 20.03
C ARG A 656 -12.98 22.60 21.39
N ASP A 657 -13.96 23.21 22.03
CA ASP A 657 -13.80 23.76 23.36
C ASP A 657 -13.66 22.68 24.42
N VAL A 658 -12.51 22.68 25.12
CA VAL A 658 -12.25 21.85 26.31
C VAL A 658 -11.82 22.73 27.50
N PRO A 659 -12.06 22.29 28.75
CA PRO A 659 -11.61 23.01 29.95
C PRO A 659 -10.09 23.21 30.01
N ASP A 660 -9.63 24.34 30.56
CA ASP A 660 -8.22 24.56 30.89
C ASP A 660 -7.75 23.47 31.86
N GLY A 661 -6.60 22.87 31.57
CA GLY A 661 -6.04 21.74 32.33
C GLY A 661 -6.43 20.36 31.81
N SER A 662 -7.20 20.26 30.73
CA SER A 662 -7.52 18.97 30.09
C SER A 662 -6.25 18.23 29.67
N GLU A 663 -6.12 16.97 30.07
CA GLU A 663 -5.00 16.08 29.72
C GLU A 663 -5.09 15.64 28.25
N ILE A 664 -3.96 15.63 27.57
CA ILE A 664 -3.81 15.14 26.19
C ILE A 664 -3.30 13.70 26.29
N ALA A 665 -4.14 12.73 25.94
CA ALA A 665 -3.93 11.30 26.10
C ALA A 665 -3.85 10.53 24.78
#